data_AF-A0A3D4FCV6-F1
#
_entry.id   AF-A0A3D4FCV6-F1
#
_cell.length_a   1.000
_cell.length_b   1.000
_cell.length_c   1.000
_cell.angle_alpha   90.00
_cell.angle_beta   90.00
_cell.angle_gamma   90.00
#
_symmetry.space_group_name_H-M   'P 1'
#
loop_
_entity.id
_entity.type
_entity.pdbx_description
1 polymer ?
#
loop_
_entity_poly.entity_id
_entity_poly.type
_entity_poly.pdbx_seq_one_letter_code
_entity_poly.pdbx_strand_id
1 'polypeptide(L)'
;MNGFSYHLRVCRTFQCIWVCAGCLWLLPFSYQPAEASTEAMVQRLEKLAKRSNPVRNIFLSSLRARMFAEQAAQATTQDKRMDLMLQEAVEWLQAGASEKAMEGFNAWEAMARQVAPDLYEKNHYLLKFYQSLCWIRVGEQENCLANHTTASCLMPIQAAGVHRLRRGSEGALSILKPALERYPEDLSLKWLFNIASMTLGHDPETVSNPWWIPASTWSSDADIGVFPDIAGSVGADVNALSGGTVLDDFNGDGLIDILVTAWGFHDSPTYLQNDGEGRFTDRTRESGLLELTGGLNMVSADYDNDGDIDVFVLRGAWLGSEGRIPNSLWQNDGKGHFEDVTDEAGVLSSYPTQTAVWWDMNNDGWLDLFVGNESTPRNRHRSELYVNNQDGTFTEQARACGLSLTSYIKATAVADIDHDGWLDLYISNYDAPNQLFRNTGPVSGKSQLRRFVDVARQAGVSEPVHSFPCWFFDADQDGWQDLFVAGYKIKDVGEVAADVLGQPHQASKARLYRNRGDGTFEDQTQSLGLDQVLHTMGSNYGDVNNDGYPDFYLGTGDPDLATLIPNRLFLNQGGRRFADITTSAGMGHLQKGHGIGFADLDNDGDQDVYANMGGAYEGDLYRNALFLNPGHEHHWLKLRLHGVHSNRMGVGSRVSVRVKDADGSLRTFHRVVRTGGSFGASPLRIEMGLGKATALEALTIHWHGSGTQQNTFCL
;
A
#
# COMPACT_ATOMS: atom_id res chain seq x y z
N MET A 1 -27.05 -60.45 -14.86
CA MET A 1 -27.70 -61.55 -14.12
C MET A 1 -28.80 -60.94 -13.26
N ASN A 2 -30.04 -61.38 -13.47
CA ASN A 2 -31.31 -61.28 -12.69
C ASN A 2 -31.45 -60.16 -11.63
N GLY A 3 -32.46 -59.27 -11.58
CA GLY A 3 -33.72 -59.13 -12.33
C GLY A 3 -34.97 -59.27 -11.43
N PHE A 4 -35.68 -58.17 -11.16
CA PHE A 4 -37.10 -57.99 -10.74
C PHE A 4 -37.33 -56.46 -10.74
N SER A 5 -38.04 -55.74 -11.61
CA SER A 5 -39.29 -55.84 -12.40
C SER A 5 -40.59 -55.80 -11.59
N TYR A 6 -41.35 -54.71 -11.72
CA TYR A 6 -42.79 -54.73 -12.07
C TYR A 6 -43.25 -53.42 -12.74
N HIS A 7 -43.83 -53.60 -13.92
CA HIS A 7 -44.59 -52.66 -14.78
C HIS A 7 -46.02 -52.42 -14.24
N LEU A 8 -46.63 -51.24 -14.33
CA LEU A 8 -47.21 -50.50 -15.48
C LEU A 8 -48.61 -51.00 -15.93
N ARG A 9 -49.46 -49.99 -16.23
CA ARG A 9 -50.74 -49.96 -17.00
C ARG A 9 -52.02 -49.93 -16.14
N VAL A 10 -53.14 -49.30 -16.53
CA VAL A 10 -53.72 -48.94 -17.84
C VAL A 10 -54.66 -47.72 -17.72
N CYS A 11 -54.74 -46.94 -18.81
CA CYS A 11 -55.71 -45.93 -19.24
C CYS A 11 -57.16 -45.93 -18.68
N ARG A 12 -57.78 -44.74 -18.57
CA ARG A 12 -58.77 -44.20 -19.54
C ARG A 12 -59.30 -42.80 -19.16
N THR A 13 -59.48 -42.00 -20.20
CA THR A 13 -60.11 -40.68 -20.40
C THR A 13 -61.48 -40.44 -19.73
N PHE A 14 -61.80 -39.20 -19.32
CA PHE A 14 -62.86 -38.33 -19.90
C PHE A 14 -63.06 -36.97 -19.15
N GLN A 15 -63.04 -35.86 -19.92
CA GLN A 15 -63.84 -34.61 -19.86
C GLN A 15 -63.88 -33.72 -18.58
N CYS A 16 -63.37 -32.47 -18.63
CA CYS A 16 -64.12 -31.19 -18.86
C CYS A 16 -64.42 -30.43 -17.54
N ILE A 17 -64.37 -29.11 -17.32
CA ILE A 17 -64.08 -27.83 -18.03
C ILE A 17 -63.75 -26.80 -16.91
N TRP A 18 -62.85 -25.82 -17.15
CA TRP A 18 -63.03 -24.35 -17.00
C TRP A 18 -61.73 -23.59 -16.70
N VAL A 19 -61.65 -22.49 -17.45
CA VAL A 19 -60.58 -21.54 -17.68
C VAL A 19 -60.60 -20.46 -16.58
N CYS A 20 -59.43 -19.97 -16.15
CA CYS A 20 -59.14 -18.53 -16.16
C CYS A 20 -57.66 -18.23 -15.91
N ALA A 21 -57.20 -17.23 -16.65
CA ALA A 21 -55.82 -16.83 -16.87
C ALA A 21 -55.20 -16.03 -15.72
N GLY A 22 -53.86 -16.11 -15.62
CA GLY A 22 -53.03 -15.19 -14.85
C GLY A 22 -51.59 -15.27 -15.37
N CYS A 23 -51.08 -14.14 -15.87
CA CYS A 23 -49.85 -13.98 -16.64
C CYS A 23 -48.58 -14.56 -16.01
N LEU A 24 -47.82 -15.35 -16.78
CA LEU A 24 -46.38 -15.51 -16.60
C LEU A 24 -45.65 -14.35 -17.28
N TRP A 25 -44.95 -13.54 -16.50
CA TRP A 25 -43.73 -12.86 -16.96
C TRP A 25 -42.56 -13.52 -16.24
N LEU A 26 -41.91 -14.47 -16.93
CA LEU A 26 -40.58 -14.93 -16.57
C LEU A 26 -39.60 -14.05 -17.35
N LEU A 27 -38.83 -13.23 -16.64
CA LEU A 27 -37.57 -12.73 -17.15
C LEU A 27 -36.53 -13.85 -16.94
N PRO A 28 -35.77 -14.27 -17.96
CA PRO A 28 -34.61 -15.11 -17.74
C PRO A 28 -33.44 -14.20 -17.36
N PHE A 29 -33.07 -14.16 -16.09
CA PHE A 29 -31.69 -13.82 -15.75
C PHE A 29 -30.86 -15.08 -16.01
N SER A 30 -29.98 -15.01 -17.01
CA SER A 30 -28.95 -16.02 -17.20
C SER A 30 -27.89 -15.81 -16.12
N TYR A 31 -27.97 -16.59 -15.05
CA TYR A 31 -26.84 -16.81 -14.14
C TYR A 31 -25.70 -17.39 -14.99
N GLN A 32 -24.64 -16.60 -15.20
CA GLN A 32 -23.37 -17.16 -15.67
C GLN A 32 -22.69 -17.79 -14.45
N PRO A 33 -22.19 -19.04 -14.54
CA PRO A 33 -21.41 -19.62 -13.44
C PRO A 33 -20.17 -18.77 -13.18
N ALA A 34 -19.73 -18.66 -11.92
CA ALA A 34 -18.64 -17.78 -11.49
C ALA A 34 -17.29 -18.04 -12.20
N GLU A 35 -17.01 -19.29 -12.63
CA GLU A 35 -15.90 -19.60 -13.54
C GLU A 35 -15.93 -18.76 -14.84
N ALA A 36 -17.13 -18.45 -15.37
CA ALA A 36 -17.29 -17.65 -16.57
C ALA A 36 -17.06 -16.15 -16.33
N SER A 37 -17.24 -15.65 -15.10
CA SER A 37 -16.96 -14.25 -14.75
C SER A 37 -15.46 -14.01 -14.59
N THR A 38 -14.78 -14.93 -13.91
CA THR A 38 -13.32 -14.97 -13.82
C THR A 38 -12.69 -14.99 -15.22
N GLU A 39 -13.15 -15.88 -16.11
CA GLU A 39 -12.68 -15.93 -17.49
C GLU A 39 -12.94 -14.61 -18.24
N ALA A 40 -14.10 -13.97 -18.02
CA ALA A 40 -14.42 -12.68 -18.62
C ALA A 40 -13.47 -11.56 -18.16
N MET A 41 -13.14 -11.50 -16.85
CA MET A 41 -12.17 -10.54 -16.33
C MET A 41 -10.77 -10.77 -16.92
N VAL A 42 -10.30 -12.03 -16.93
CA VAL A 42 -9.01 -12.41 -17.53
C VAL A 42 -8.93 -11.92 -18.99
N GLN A 43 -9.96 -12.20 -19.80
CA GLN A 43 -10.01 -11.74 -21.19
C GLN A 43 -10.02 -10.21 -21.33
N ARG A 44 -10.64 -9.48 -20.41
CA ARG A 44 -10.62 -8.00 -20.39
C ARG A 44 -9.21 -7.49 -20.11
N LEU A 45 -8.55 -8.00 -19.07
CA LEU A 45 -7.20 -7.60 -18.66
C LEU A 45 -6.18 -7.89 -19.77
N GLU A 46 -6.20 -9.09 -20.34
CA GLU A 46 -5.32 -9.45 -21.46
C GLU A 46 -5.50 -8.51 -22.67
N LYS A 47 -6.75 -8.19 -23.01
CA LYS A 47 -7.06 -7.33 -24.15
C LYS A 47 -6.56 -5.91 -23.92
N LEU A 48 -6.63 -5.40 -22.68
CA LEU A 48 -6.11 -4.09 -22.31
C LEU A 48 -4.57 -4.08 -22.36
N ALA A 49 -3.92 -5.10 -21.80
CA ALA A 49 -2.48 -5.25 -21.85
C ALA A 49 -1.94 -5.25 -23.30
N LYS A 50 -2.57 -6.02 -24.19
CA LYS A 50 -2.23 -6.07 -25.63
C LYS A 50 -2.43 -4.75 -26.37
N ARG A 51 -3.24 -3.83 -25.83
CA ARG A 51 -3.58 -2.53 -26.45
C ARG A 51 -2.85 -1.34 -25.84
N SER A 52 -2.07 -1.55 -24.79
CA SER A 52 -1.35 -0.50 -24.08
C SER A 52 -0.37 0.20 -25.02
N ASN A 53 -0.38 1.54 -25.03
CA ASN A 53 0.41 2.32 -25.99
C ASN A 53 1.66 2.89 -25.32
N PRO A 54 2.88 2.52 -25.75
CA PRO A 54 4.14 3.00 -25.14
C PRO A 54 4.35 4.52 -25.30
N VAL A 55 3.64 5.19 -26.21
CA VAL A 55 3.68 6.66 -26.30
C VAL A 55 2.96 7.33 -25.13
N ARG A 56 1.90 6.72 -24.60
CA ARG A 56 1.05 7.27 -23.54
C ARG A 56 1.37 6.69 -22.17
N ASN A 57 1.69 5.39 -22.12
CA ASN A 57 2.12 4.71 -20.92
C ASN A 57 3.65 4.79 -20.80
N ILE A 58 4.12 5.65 -19.90
CA ILE A 58 5.56 5.89 -19.69
C ILE A 58 6.27 4.72 -18.99
N PHE A 59 5.53 3.78 -18.40
CA PHE A 59 6.10 2.67 -17.62
C PHE A 59 6.41 1.43 -18.47
N LEU A 60 6.08 1.46 -19.77
CA LEU A 60 6.47 0.42 -20.74
C LEU A 60 7.90 0.63 -21.26
N SER A 61 8.86 0.77 -20.35
CA SER A 61 10.20 1.28 -20.63
C SER A 61 10.94 0.46 -21.70
N SER A 62 10.86 -0.87 -21.66
CA SER A 62 11.48 -1.74 -22.67
C SER A 62 10.91 -1.55 -24.09
N LEU A 63 9.62 -1.23 -24.21
CA LEU A 63 8.98 -0.94 -25.49
C LEU A 63 9.32 0.47 -25.97
N ARG A 64 9.35 1.43 -25.04
CA ARG A 64 9.70 2.82 -25.31
C ARG A 64 11.15 2.97 -25.76
N ALA A 65 12.08 2.27 -25.12
CA ALA A 65 13.48 2.26 -25.51
C ALA A 65 13.66 1.78 -26.96
N ARG A 66 12.99 0.70 -27.36
CA ARG A 66 12.99 0.20 -28.76
C ARG A 66 12.37 1.20 -29.73
N MET A 67 11.25 1.82 -29.36
CA MET A 67 10.60 2.85 -30.16
C MET A 67 11.53 4.04 -30.42
N PHE A 68 12.22 4.54 -29.38
CA PHE A 68 13.17 5.65 -29.56
C PHE A 68 14.40 5.24 -30.38
N ALA A 69 14.90 4.02 -30.22
CA ALA A 69 15.97 3.48 -31.05
C ALA A 69 15.60 3.47 -32.55
N GLU A 70 14.40 2.99 -32.89
CA GLU A 70 13.90 3.00 -34.27
C GLU A 70 13.74 4.42 -34.82
N GLN A 71 13.20 5.34 -34.02
CA GLN A 71 13.07 6.75 -34.41
C GLN A 71 14.44 7.43 -34.59
N ALA A 72 15.42 7.12 -33.73
CA ALA A 72 16.76 7.65 -33.81
C ALA A 72 17.47 7.18 -35.10
N ALA A 73 17.27 5.93 -35.49
CA ALA A 73 17.80 5.37 -36.73
C ALA A 73 17.20 6.04 -37.99
N GLN A 74 15.97 6.55 -37.90
CA GLN A 74 15.25 7.23 -38.98
C GLN A 74 15.37 8.77 -38.93
N ALA A 75 16.03 9.32 -37.91
CA ALA A 75 16.12 10.76 -37.72
C ALA A 75 16.92 11.43 -38.86
N THR A 76 16.32 12.45 -39.46
CA THR A 76 16.90 13.19 -40.60
C THR A 76 17.85 14.30 -40.19
N THR A 77 17.82 14.73 -38.92
CA THR A 77 18.71 15.74 -38.35
C THR A 77 19.52 15.17 -37.20
N GLN A 78 20.74 15.67 -37.05
CA GLN A 78 21.67 15.24 -36.01
C GLN A 78 21.14 15.56 -34.61
N ASP A 79 20.60 16.77 -34.41
CA ASP A 79 20.02 17.18 -33.12
C ASP A 79 18.89 16.24 -32.69
N LYS A 80 17.96 15.94 -33.61
CA LYS A 80 16.84 15.03 -33.31
C LYS A 80 17.35 13.62 -33.01
N ARG A 81 18.36 13.14 -33.74
CA ARG A 81 18.98 11.85 -33.46
C ARG A 81 19.58 11.82 -32.06
N MET A 82 20.29 12.87 -31.66
CA MET A 82 20.90 12.97 -30.35
C MET A 82 19.86 13.04 -29.22
N ASP A 83 18.77 13.79 -29.39
CA ASP A 83 17.69 13.85 -28.41
C ASP A 83 17.02 12.48 -28.21
N LEU A 84 16.80 11.73 -29.30
CA LEU A 84 16.20 10.40 -29.26
C LEU A 84 17.15 9.36 -28.64
N MET A 85 18.46 9.46 -28.89
CA MET A 85 19.46 8.60 -28.24
C MET A 85 19.49 8.80 -26.73
N LEU A 86 19.34 10.04 -26.26
CA LEU A 86 19.28 10.33 -24.82
C LEU A 86 18.01 9.74 -24.19
N GLN A 87 16.85 9.90 -24.86
CA GLN A 87 15.59 9.29 -24.42
C GLN A 87 15.67 7.76 -24.41
N GLU A 88 16.22 7.15 -25.45
CA GLU A 88 16.47 5.71 -25.50
C GLU A 88 17.29 5.24 -24.29
N ALA A 89 18.39 5.92 -23.95
CA ALA A 89 19.24 5.54 -22.83
C ALA A 89 18.51 5.63 -21.48
N VAL A 90 17.72 6.67 -21.25
CA VAL A 90 16.88 6.80 -20.04
C VAL A 90 15.86 5.66 -19.96
N GLU A 91 15.20 5.31 -21.05
CA GLU A 91 14.22 4.23 -21.06
C GLU A 91 14.88 2.85 -20.87
N TRP A 92 16.10 2.63 -21.38
CA TRP A 92 16.85 1.41 -21.05
C TRP A 92 17.21 1.32 -19.58
N LEU A 93 17.51 2.45 -18.92
CA LEU A 93 17.75 2.47 -17.48
C LEU A 93 16.47 2.13 -16.70
N GLN A 94 15.35 2.75 -17.08
CA GLN A 94 14.03 2.46 -16.50
C GLN A 94 13.56 1.03 -16.79
N ALA A 95 14.01 0.42 -17.87
CA ALA A 95 13.78 -0.99 -18.19
C ALA A 95 14.67 -1.97 -17.38
N GLY A 96 15.56 -1.46 -16.53
CA GLY A 96 16.52 -2.28 -15.77
C GLY A 96 17.75 -2.72 -16.57
N ALA A 97 17.88 -2.31 -17.83
CA ALA A 97 19.05 -2.59 -18.66
C ALA A 97 20.16 -1.55 -18.41
N SER A 98 20.62 -1.44 -17.16
CA SER A 98 21.49 -0.35 -16.70
C SER A 98 22.85 -0.28 -17.43
N GLU A 99 23.46 -1.42 -17.78
CA GLU A 99 24.70 -1.42 -18.57
C GLU A 99 24.47 -0.91 -20.00
N LYS A 100 23.37 -1.33 -20.63
CA LYS A 100 23.00 -0.85 -21.97
C LYS A 100 22.66 0.64 -21.98
N ALA A 101 21.99 1.13 -20.94
CA ALA A 101 21.75 2.55 -20.75
C ALA A 101 23.07 3.33 -20.65
N MET A 102 24.03 2.81 -19.87
CA MET A 102 25.37 3.40 -19.73
C MET A 102 26.11 3.47 -21.08
N GLU A 103 26.05 2.41 -21.89
CA GLU A 103 26.59 2.43 -23.26
C GLU A 103 25.95 3.53 -24.11
N GLY A 104 24.62 3.68 -24.03
CA GLY A 104 23.87 4.73 -24.72
C GLY A 104 24.29 6.14 -24.30
N PHE A 105 24.40 6.41 -23.00
CA PHE A 105 24.86 7.69 -22.47
C PHE A 105 26.31 8.00 -22.89
N ASN A 106 27.21 7.00 -22.86
CA ASN A 106 28.60 7.17 -23.31
C ASN A 106 28.69 7.46 -24.81
N ALA A 107 27.89 6.77 -25.62
CA ALA A 107 27.83 7.01 -27.06
C ALA A 107 27.32 8.42 -27.38
N TRP A 108 26.28 8.86 -26.65
CA TRP A 108 25.77 10.23 -26.75
C TRP A 108 26.84 11.25 -26.34
N GLU A 109 27.53 11.05 -25.22
CA GLU A 109 28.58 11.94 -24.72
C GLU A 109 29.72 12.10 -25.74
N ALA A 110 30.23 10.99 -26.27
CA ALA A 110 31.31 10.98 -27.25
C ALA A 110 30.92 11.76 -28.52
N MET A 111 29.69 11.55 -29.00
CA MET A 111 29.16 12.28 -30.15
C MET A 111 29.00 13.77 -29.84
N ALA A 112 28.37 14.13 -28.72
CA ALA A 112 28.09 15.51 -28.33
C ALA A 112 29.37 16.35 -28.20
N ARG A 113 30.41 15.81 -27.57
CA ARG A 113 31.70 16.49 -27.44
C ARG A 113 32.36 16.80 -28.79
N GLN A 114 32.16 15.93 -29.78
CA GLN A 114 32.77 16.09 -31.11
C GLN A 114 32.01 17.09 -31.99
N VAL A 115 30.68 17.05 -31.95
CA VAL A 115 29.82 17.70 -32.97
C VAL A 115 28.91 18.80 -32.42
N ALA A 116 28.64 18.81 -31.12
CA ALA A 116 27.75 19.76 -30.46
C ALA A 116 28.23 20.10 -29.01
N PRO A 117 29.41 20.75 -28.85
CA PRO A 117 30.00 21.00 -27.54
C PRO A 117 29.09 21.81 -26.61
N ASP A 118 28.35 22.79 -27.15
CA ASP A 118 27.41 23.60 -26.36
C ASP A 118 26.24 22.76 -25.82
N LEU A 119 25.77 21.78 -26.62
CA LEU A 119 24.73 20.84 -26.20
C LEU A 119 25.25 19.88 -25.11
N TYR A 120 26.50 19.45 -25.23
CA TYR A 120 27.18 18.68 -24.19
C TYR A 120 27.25 19.48 -22.89
N GLU A 121 27.72 20.73 -22.92
CA GLU A 121 27.82 21.56 -21.72
C GLU A 121 26.45 21.84 -21.08
N LYS A 122 25.41 22.06 -21.89
CA LYS A 122 24.04 22.24 -21.40
C LYS A 122 23.49 21.01 -20.67
N ASN A 123 23.80 19.81 -21.16
CA ASN A 123 23.31 18.54 -20.59
C ASN A 123 24.30 17.87 -19.64
N HIS A 124 25.44 18.49 -19.36
CA HIS A 124 26.52 17.88 -18.57
C HIS A 124 26.01 17.32 -17.24
N TYR A 125 25.24 18.11 -16.48
CA TYR A 125 24.67 17.66 -15.21
C TYR A 125 23.81 16.41 -15.38
N LEU A 126 22.80 16.47 -16.26
CA LEU A 126 21.83 15.40 -16.49
C LEU A 126 22.52 14.10 -16.93
N LEU A 127 23.52 14.23 -17.82
CA LEU A 127 24.32 13.11 -18.29
C LEU A 127 25.09 12.45 -17.13
N LYS A 128 25.80 13.23 -16.31
CA LYS A 128 26.57 12.68 -15.18
C LYS A 128 25.67 12.08 -14.11
N PHE A 129 24.52 12.69 -13.86
CA PHE A 129 23.48 12.15 -12.99
C PHE A 129 23.05 10.76 -13.46
N TYR A 130 22.58 10.60 -14.70
CA TYR A 130 22.12 9.30 -15.20
C TYR A 130 23.25 8.26 -15.36
N GLN A 131 24.45 8.66 -15.77
CA GLN A 131 25.61 7.76 -15.82
C GLN A 131 25.94 7.22 -14.42
N SER A 132 25.90 8.06 -13.39
CA SER A 132 26.11 7.62 -12.01
C SER A 132 24.99 6.68 -11.54
N LEU A 133 23.73 6.99 -11.88
CA LEU A 133 22.58 6.17 -11.53
C LEU A 133 22.62 4.80 -12.21
N CYS A 134 23.06 4.71 -13.48
CA CYS A 134 23.28 3.42 -14.15
C CYS A 134 24.22 2.53 -13.32
N TRP A 135 25.33 3.08 -12.84
CA TRP A 135 26.29 2.33 -12.03
C TRP A 135 25.78 1.97 -10.64
N ILE A 136 25.01 2.85 -10.00
CA ILE A 136 24.32 2.54 -8.74
C ILE A 136 23.37 1.35 -8.93
N ARG A 137 22.56 1.36 -10.00
CA ARG A 137 21.64 0.26 -10.33
C ARG A 137 22.37 -1.03 -10.66
N VAL A 138 23.50 -1.00 -11.36
CA VAL A 138 24.35 -2.20 -11.55
C VAL A 138 24.79 -2.75 -10.19
N GLY A 139 25.24 -1.90 -9.28
CA GLY A 139 25.65 -2.31 -7.92
C GLY A 139 24.51 -2.98 -7.15
N GLU A 140 23.32 -2.40 -7.18
CA GLU A 140 22.11 -2.94 -6.55
C GLU A 140 21.66 -4.27 -7.18
N GLN A 141 21.59 -4.34 -8.51
CA GLN A 141 21.20 -5.55 -9.22
C GLN A 141 22.13 -6.73 -8.89
N GLU A 142 23.42 -6.47 -8.81
CA GLU A 142 24.41 -7.49 -8.51
C GLU A 142 24.44 -7.89 -7.03
N ASN A 143 24.32 -6.94 -6.10
CA ASN A 143 24.55 -7.20 -4.68
C ASN A 143 23.26 -7.33 -3.87
N CYS A 144 22.23 -6.54 -4.16
CA CYS A 144 20.98 -6.52 -3.40
C CYS A 144 19.89 -7.41 -4.01
N LEU A 145 19.89 -7.64 -5.34
CA LEU A 145 18.92 -8.53 -6.01
C LEU A 145 19.48 -9.94 -6.25
N ALA A 146 20.59 -10.04 -6.97
CA ALA A 146 21.16 -11.34 -7.37
C ALA A 146 21.89 -12.05 -6.22
N ASN A 147 22.57 -11.30 -5.34
CA ASN A 147 23.29 -11.82 -4.17
C ASN A 147 22.69 -11.30 -2.85
N HIS A 148 21.35 -11.25 -2.80
CA HIS A 148 20.58 -10.71 -1.68
C HIS A 148 20.96 -11.35 -0.33
N THR A 149 20.94 -10.52 0.72
CA THR A 149 21.16 -10.89 2.12
C THR A 149 20.23 -10.07 3.00
N THR A 150 20.08 -10.48 4.26
CA THR A 150 19.26 -9.76 5.26
C THR A 150 19.75 -8.34 5.59
N ALA A 151 20.94 -7.95 5.11
CA ALA A 151 21.51 -6.61 5.28
C ALA A 151 21.54 -5.80 3.96
N SER A 152 21.01 -6.37 2.87
CA SER A 152 21.10 -5.77 1.54
C SER A 152 20.32 -4.46 1.47
N CYS A 153 21.01 -3.38 1.11
CA CYS A 153 20.42 -2.08 0.84
C CYS A 153 19.63 -1.45 2.02
N LEU A 154 20.05 -1.76 3.25
CA LEU A 154 19.59 -1.07 4.46
C LEU A 154 20.42 0.19 4.73
N MET A 155 19.75 1.28 5.05
CA MET A 155 20.38 2.54 5.45
C MET A 155 20.61 2.57 6.97
N PRO A 156 21.80 2.97 7.45
CA PRO A 156 23.04 3.18 6.69
C PRO A 156 23.64 1.84 6.24
N ILE A 157 24.26 1.82 5.06
CA ILE A 157 24.84 0.59 4.50
C ILE A 157 26.15 0.29 5.21
N GLN A 158 26.21 -0.81 5.93
CA GLN A 158 27.36 -1.19 6.75
C GLN A 158 27.51 -2.71 6.87
N ALA A 159 28.68 -3.16 7.33
CA ALA A 159 28.99 -4.55 7.61
C ALA A 159 28.57 -5.51 6.47
N ALA A 160 27.57 -6.36 6.71
CA ALA A 160 27.09 -7.36 5.74
C ALA A 160 26.40 -6.74 4.50
N GLY A 161 25.95 -5.48 4.57
CA GLY A 161 25.38 -4.73 3.45
C GLY A 161 26.43 -4.14 2.50
N VAL A 162 27.72 -4.18 2.83
CA VAL A 162 28.80 -3.70 1.96
C VAL A 162 28.88 -4.58 0.71
N HIS A 163 28.90 -3.94 -0.46
CA HIS A 163 28.91 -4.62 -1.75
C HIS A 163 30.20 -5.44 -1.94
N ARG A 164 30.02 -6.73 -2.26
CA ARG A 164 31.11 -7.64 -2.62
C ARG A 164 31.54 -7.41 -4.08
N LEU A 165 30.56 -7.20 -4.96
CA LEU A 165 30.79 -6.81 -6.36
C LEU A 165 30.85 -5.29 -6.43
N ARG A 166 32.07 -4.77 -6.30
CA ARG A 166 32.35 -3.33 -6.10
C ARG A 166 32.21 -2.49 -7.36
N ARG A 167 32.18 -3.11 -8.54
CA ARG A 167 32.26 -2.41 -9.84
C ARG A 167 31.15 -1.36 -10.04
N GLY A 168 29.93 -1.65 -9.58
CA GLY A 168 28.83 -0.69 -9.63
C GLY A 168 29.13 0.56 -8.80
N SER A 169 29.45 0.38 -7.53
CA SER A 169 29.73 1.49 -6.61
C SER A 169 31.01 2.28 -7.00
N GLU A 170 32.08 1.59 -7.40
CA GLU A 170 33.32 2.23 -7.89
C GLU A 170 33.07 3.02 -9.19
N GLY A 171 32.29 2.45 -10.11
CA GLY A 171 31.85 3.11 -11.34
C GLY A 171 31.04 4.38 -11.04
N ALA A 172 30.10 4.31 -10.10
CA ALA A 172 29.30 5.46 -9.69
C ALA A 172 30.18 6.58 -9.12
N LEU A 173 31.10 6.25 -8.19
CA LEU A 173 32.02 7.23 -7.61
C LEU A 173 32.98 7.85 -8.62
N SER A 174 33.37 7.12 -9.67
CA SER A 174 34.21 7.66 -10.75
C SER A 174 33.52 8.78 -11.53
N ILE A 175 32.19 8.80 -11.56
CA ILE A 175 31.36 9.83 -12.20
C ILE A 175 30.97 10.92 -11.21
N LEU A 176 30.55 10.53 -9.99
CA LEU A 176 30.05 11.45 -8.97
C LEU A 176 31.13 12.42 -8.46
N LYS A 177 32.36 11.96 -8.26
CA LYS A 177 33.43 12.82 -7.72
C LYS A 177 33.73 14.02 -8.65
N PRO A 178 34.03 13.84 -9.96
CA PRO A 178 34.20 14.98 -10.86
C PRO A 178 32.93 15.82 -11.03
N ALA A 179 31.75 15.21 -10.96
CA ALA A 179 30.49 15.96 -11.04
C ALA A 179 30.31 16.88 -9.82
N LEU A 180 30.62 16.40 -8.60
CA LEU A 180 30.57 17.18 -7.37
C LEU A 180 31.68 18.25 -7.28
N GLU A 181 32.82 18.07 -7.93
CA GLU A 181 33.79 19.16 -8.09
C GLU A 181 33.22 20.33 -8.91
N ARG A 182 32.38 20.04 -9.89
CA ARG A 182 31.71 21.04 -10.73
C ARG A 182 30.42 21.59 -10.12
N TYR A 183 29.69 20.76 -9.39
CA TYR A 183 28.41 21.08 -8.75
C TYR A 183 28.48 20.79 -7.24
N PRO A 184 29.33 21.50 -6.48
CA PRO A 184 29.64 21.15 -5.08
C PRO A 184 28.47 21.34 -4.11
N GLU A 185 27.44 22.08 -4.50
CA GLU A 185 26.23 22.31 -3.69
C GLU A 185 25.06 21.40 -4.07
N ASP A 186 25.22 20.52 -5.06
CA ASP A 186 24.13 19.66 -5.50
C ASP A 186 23.86 18.54 -4.49
N LEU A 187 22.73 18.65 -3.79
CA LEU A 187 22.36 17.72 -2.73
C LEU A 187 21.94 16.34 -3.25
N SER A 188 21.41 16.26 -4.47
CA SER A 188 21.07 14.97 -5.10
C SER A 188 22.33 14.17 -5.41
N LEU A 189 23.35 14.82 -6.00
CA LEU A 189 24.65 14.17 -6.23
C LEU A 189 25.35 13.80 -4.92
N LYS A 190 25.25 14.64 -3.88
CA LYS A 190 25.79 14.31 -2.54
C LYS A 190 25.10 13.08 -1.96
N TRP A 191 23.78 12.98 -2.06
CA TRP A 191 23.01 11.84 -1.58
C TRP A 191 23.48 10.52 -2.24
N LEU A 192 23.51 10.50 -3.57
CA LEU A 192 23.97 9.34 -4.33
C LEU A 192 25.45 9.01 -4.05
N PHE A 193 26.30 10.01 -3.82
CA PHE A 193 27.69 9.83 -3.41
C PHE A 193 27.80 9.14 -2.05
N ASN A 194 26.96 9.51 -1.08
CA ASN A 194 26.96 8.91 0.24
C ASN A 194 26.57 7.43 0.15
N ILE A 195 25.48 7.10 -0.57
CA ILE A 195 25.05 5.71 -0.82
C ILE A 195 26.17 4.90 -1.50
N ALA A 196 26.68 5.39 -2.63
CA ALA A 196 27.74 4.70 -3.37
C ALA A 196 29.04 4.53 -2.56
N SER A 197 29.29 5.40 -1.59
CA SER A 197 30.47 5.25 -0.73
C SER A 197 30.25 4.29 0.43
N MET A 198 29.07 4.31 1.08
CA MET A 198 28.74 3.36 2.15
C MET A 198 28.71 1.92 1.63
N THR A 199 28.22 1.70 0.41
CA THR A 199 28.29 0.38 -0.25
C THR A 199 29.72 -0.14 -0.44
N LEU A 200 30.75 0.70 -0.36
CA LEU A 200 32.16 0.30 -0.41
C LEU A 200 32.81 0.16 0.97
N GLY A 201 32.03 0.35 2.05
CA GLY A 201 32.51 0.38 3.43
C GLY A 201 33.29 1.64 3.78
N HIS A 202 33.10 2.73 3.03
CA HIS A 202 33.69 4.02 3.41
C HIS A 202 32.88 4.66 4.53
N ASP A 203 33.58 5.14 5.55
CA ASP A 203 32.97 5.72 6.74
C ASP A 203 33.27 7.23 6.83
N PRO A 204 32.24 8.10 6.87
CA PRO A 204 32.38 9.55 7.07
C PRO A 204 33.21 9.95 8.29
N GLU A 205 33.26 9.13 9.35
CA GLU A 205 34.02 9.42 10.56
C GLU A 205 35.52 9.17 10.40
N THR A 206 35.92 8.28 9.49
CA THR A 206 37.31 7.86 9.31
C THR A 206 38.02 8.54 8.14
N VAL A 207 37.28 9.00 7.13
CA VAL A 207 37.82 9.65 5.94
C VAL A 207 37.16 11.00 5.75
N SER A 208 37.91 12.10 5.82
CA SER A 208 37.36 13.44 5.57
C SER A 208 37.06 13.65 4.07
N ASN A 209 35.81 14.01 3.76
CA ASN A 209 35.36 14.42 2.43
C ASN A 209 34.32 15.55 2.58
N PRO A 210 34.39 16.63 1.79
CA PRO A 210 33.45 17.76 1.88
C PRO A 210 32.00 17.42 1.50
N TRP A 211 31.74 16.24 0.92
CA TRP A 211 30.42 15.84 0.44
C TRP A 211 29.69 14.85 1.36
N TRP A 212 30.26 14.52 2.52
CA TRP A 212 29.63 13.61 3.48
C TRP A 212 28.39 14.22 4.13
N ILE A 213 27.36 13.39 4.28
CA ILE A 213 26.27 13.60 5.24
C ILE A 213 26.76 13.03 6.58
N PRO A 214 26.60 13.76 7.70
CA PRO A 214 27.09 13.31 9.01
C PRO A 214 26.55 11.91 9.39
N ALA A 215 27.39 11.04 9.96
CA ALA A 215 26.96 9.70 10.37
C ALA A 215 25.84 9.73 11.43
N SER A 216 25.81 10.76 12.28
CA SER A 216 24.76 10.99 13.28
C SER A 216 23.37 11.19 12.69
N THR A 217 23.26 11.49 11.39
CA THR A 217 21.98 11.58 10.67
C THR A 217 21.24 10.23 10.68
N TRP A 218 21.96 9.12 10.81
CA TRP A 218 21.40 7.77 10.77
C TRP A 218 21.19 7.15 12.15
N SER A 219 21.37 7.92 13.22
CA SER A 219 21.18 7.44 14.59
C SER A 219 19.71 7.23 14.92
N SER A 220 19.40 6.14 15.62
CA SER A 220 18.07 5.90 16.18
C SER A 220 17.88 6.57 17.54
N ASP A 221 16.64 6.96 17.83
CA ASP A 221 16.24 7.62 19.08
C ASP A 221 16.08 6.63 20.25
N ALA A 222 15.90 5.35 19.94
CA ALA A 222 15.74 4.23 20.87
C ALA A 222 16.19 2.93 20.18
N ASP A 223 16.23 1.83 20.92
CA ASP A 223 16.59 0.50 20.42
C ASP A 223 15.73 -0.55 21.14
N ILE A 224 15.03 -1.37 20.36
CA ILE A 224 14.19 -2.48 20.83
C ILE A 224 14.64 -3.83 20.25
N GLY A 225 15.82 -3.86 19.62
CA GLY A 225 16.34 -5.03 18.91
C GLY A 225 16.16 -4.94 17.40
N VAL A 226 16.92 -5.79 16.70
CA VAL A 226 16.91 -5.89 15.24
C VAL A 226 15.78 -6.83 14.81
N PHE A 227 15.04 -6.42 13.78
CA PHE A 227 14.04 -7.23 13.11
C PHE A 227 14.66 -7.81 11.84
N PRO A 228 15.20 -9.04 11.86
CA PRO A 228 15.84 -9.61 10.68
C PRO A 228 14.82 -9.83 9.56
N ASP A 229 15.18 -9.45 8.33
CA ASP A 229 14.44 -9.86 7.14
C ASP A 229 14.66 -11.36 6.89
N ILE A 230 13.61 -12.16 7.05
CA ILE A 230 13.64 -13.62 6.87
C ILE A 230 12.91 -14.07 5.60
N ALA A 231 12.34 -13.16 4.80
CA ALA A 231 11.42 -13.49 3.70
C ALA A 231 11.95 -14.58 2.78
N GLY A 232 13.21 -14.46 2.33
CA GLY A 232 13.80 -15.44 1.42
C GLY A 232 14.06 -16.81 2.02
N SER A 233 14.23 -16.89 3.35
CA SER A 233 14.43 -18.17 4.04
C SER A 233 13.13 -18.94 4.28
N VAL A 234 12.00 -18.22 4.30
CA VAL A 234 10.67 -18.80 4.58
C VAL A 234 9.78 -18.89 3.34
N GLY A 235 10.23 -18.39 2.19
CA GLY A 235 9.46 -18.44 0.93
C GLY A 235 8.47 -17.28 0.76
N ALA A 236 8.72 -16.14 1.39
CA ALA A 236 7.88 -14.93 1.33
C ALA A 236 8.47 -13.78 0.48
N ASP A 237 9.63 -13.97 -0.16
CA ASP A 237 10.37 -12.92 -0.88
C ASP A 237 9.92 -12.74 -2.34
N VAL A 238 8.62 -12.50 -2.56
CA VAL A 238 8.07 -12.23 -3.90
C VAL A 238 8.83 -11.07 -4.54
N ASN A 239 9.38 -11.29 -5.74
CA ASN A 239 10.18 -10.31 -6.47
C ASN A 239 9.35 -9.72 -7.61
N ALA A 240 8.76 -8.54 -7.38
CA ALA A 240 7.83 -7.93 -8.31
C ALA A 240 7.92 -6.39 -8.29
N LEU A 241 7.05 -5.75 -9.08
CA LEU A 241 6.87 -4.30 -9.06
C LEU A 241 5.97 -3.89 -7.89
N SER A 242 5.80 -2.58 -7.70
CA SER A 242 4.89 -1.99 -6.72
C SER A 242 3.52 -2.67 -6.73
N GLY A 243 2.99 -2.97 -5.53
CA GLY A 243 1.63 -3.46 -5.37
C GLY A 243 1.10 -3.34 -3.95
N GLY A 244 0.00 -4.02 -3.67
CA GLY A 244 -0.61 -4.07 -2.35
C GLY A 244 -0.37 -5.40 -1.64
N THR A 245 -0.69 -5.44 -0.35
CA THR A 245 -0.69 -6.68 0.45
C THR A 245 -1.88 -6.77 1.38
N VAL A 246 -2.41 -7.98 1.56
CA VAL A 246 -3.39 -8.31 2.60
C VAL A 246 -2.84 -9.49 3.39
N LEU A 247 -2.84 -9.35 4.71
CA LEU A 247 -2.54 -10.41 5.65
C LEU A 247 -3.83 -10.84 6.34
N ASP A 248 -4.30 -12.07 6.11
CA ASP A 248 -5.44 -12.65 6.85
C ASP A 248 -5.48 -14.18 6.69
N ASP A 249 -6.41 -14.81 7.38
CA ASP A 249 -6.68 -16.25 7.39
C ASP A 249 -7.65 -16.60 6.24
N PHE A 250 -7.13 -16.83 5.02
CA PHE A 250 -7.97 -17.02 3.83
C PHE A 250 -8.55 -18.43 3.70
N ASN A 251 -7.98 -19.42 4.38
CA ASN A 251 -8.39 -20.83 4.30
C ASN A 251 -9.05 -21.36 5.59
N GLY A 252 -9.25 -20.49 6.59
CA GLY A 252 -9.94 -20.78 7.83
C GLY A 252 -9.17 -21.73 8.76
N ASP A 253 -7.86 -21.87 8.61
CA ASP A 253 -7.03 -22.74 9.46
C ASP A 253 -6.51 -22.04 10.74
N GLY A 254 -6.72 -20.72 10.84
CA GLY A 254 -6.33 -19.91 11.98
C GLY A 254 -4.94 -19.27 11.88
N LEU A 255 -4.17 -19.63 10.85
CA LEU A 255 -2.88 -19.03 10.54
C LEU A 255 -3.08 -17.81 9.63
N ILE A 256 -2.13 -16.87 9.71
CA ILE A 256 -2.16 -15.70 8.83
C ILE A 256 -1.37 -16.01 7.58
N ASP A 257 -2.06 -15.91 6.43
CA ASP A 257 -1.49 -16.04 5.11
C ASP A 257 -1.11 -14.66 4.54
N ILE A 258 -0.39 -14.65 3.42
CA ILE A 258 0.02 -13.43 2.72
C ILE A 258 -0.55 -13.44 1.29
N LEU A 259 -1.28 -12.38 0.93
CA LEU A 259 -1.64 -12.10 -0.45
C LEU A 259 -0.94 -10.82 -0.92
N VAL A 260 -0.37 -10.84 -2.13
CA VAL A 260 0.27 -9.68 -2.75
C VAL A 260 -0.15 -9.50 -4.20
N THR A 261 -0.23 -8.25 -4.66
CA THR A 261 -0.32 -7.91 -6.09
C THR A 261 0.94 -7.22 -6.56
N ALA A 262 1.04 -7.03 -7.87
CA ALA A 262 1.96 -6.11 -8.50
C ALA A 262 1.26 -5.40 -9.66
N TRP A 263 1.63 -4.15 -9.93
CA TRP A 263 0.86 -3.27 -10.80
C TRP A 263 1.08 -3.50 -12.31
N GLY A 264 2.12 -4.24 -12.70
CA GLY A 264 2.42 -4.49 -14.10
C GLY A 264 1.28 -5.24 -14.78
N PHE A 265 1.04 -4.93 -16.05
CA PHE A 265 -0.10 -5.47 -16.81
C PHE A 265 -0.10 -7.00 -16.94
N HIS A 266 1.07 -7.61 -16.77
CA HIS A 266 1.30 -9.06 -16.87
C HIS A 266 1.74 -9.67 -15.55
N ASP A 267 1.78 -8.89 -14.47
CA ASP A 267 2.21 -9.39 -13.18
C ASP A 267 1.04 -10.11 -12.53
N SER A 268 1.21 -11.40 -12.25
CA SER A 268 0.25 -12.17 -11.48
C SER A 268 0.30 -11.75 -10.00
N PRO A 269 -0.83 -11.76 -9.28
CA PRO A 269 -0.81 -11.74 -7.82
C PRO A 269 -0.11 -12.99 -7.28
N THR A 270 0.23 -13.00 -6.00
CA THR A 270 0.81 -14.17 -5.31
C THR A 270 0.09 -14.42 -3.99
N TYR A 271 -0.45 -15.64 -3.84
CA TYR A 271 -1.02 -16.14 -2.58
C TYR A 271 -0.05 -17.11 -1.93
N LEU A 272 0.38 -16.77 -0.72
CA LEU A 272 1.36 -17.49 0.07
C LEU A 272 0.68 -18.02 1.34
N GLN A 273 0.46 -19.33 1.37
CA GLN A 273 -0.18 -20.02 2.47
C GLN A 273 0.84 -20.35 3.57
N ASN A 274 0.54 -20.00 4.81
CA ASN A 274 1.36 -20.30 5.97
C ASN A 274 1.22 -21.79 6.35
N ASP A 275 2.34 -22.47 6.59
CA ASP A 275 2.33 -23.90 6.99
C ASP A 275 2.28 -24.12 8.51
N GLY A 276 2.36 -23.04 9.30
CA GLY A 276 2.41 -23.10 10.78
C GLY A 276 3.74 -23.64 11.33
N GLU A 277 4.71 -23.94 10.45
CA GLU A 277 6.07 -24.36 10.77
C GLU A 277 7.09 -23.26 10.40
N GLY A 278 6.63 -22.03 10.20
CA GLY A 278 7.45 -20.88 9.86
C GLY A 278 7.84 -20.80 8.39
N ARG A 279 7.07 -21.41 7.47
CA ARG A 279 7.25 -21.23 6.02
C ARG A 279 5.95 -20.90 5.31
N PHE A 280 6.12 -20.32 4.13
CA PHE A 280 5.05 -19.99 3.20
C PHE A 280 5.16 -20.83 1.92
N THR A 281 4.01 -21.31 1.44
CA THR A 281 3.90 -22.05 0.19
C THR A 281 3.07 -21.24 -0.81
N ASP A 282 3.63 -21.01 -1.99
CA ASP A 282 2.88 -20.41 -3.10
C ASP A 282 1.75 -21.34 -3.56
N ARG A 283 0.52 -20.83 -3.48
CA ARG A 283 -0.74 -21.49 -3.87
C ARG A 283 -1.51 -20.72 -4.94
N THR A 284 -0.86 -19.78 -5.62
CA THR A 284 -1.49 -18.83 -6.55
C THR A 284 -2.27 -19.51 -7.68
N ARG A 285 -1.79 -20.66 -8.17
CA ARG A 285 -2.47 -21.39 -9.24
C ARG A 285 -3.70 -22.11 -8.70
N GLU A 286 -3.56 -22.79 -7.57
CA GLU A 286 -4.63 -23.53 -6.90
C GLU A 286 -5.75 -22.61 -6.40
N SER A 287 -5.40 -21.37 -6.04
CA SER A 287 -6.34 -20.36 -5.57
C SER A 287 -7.12 -19.65 -6.68
N GLY A 288 -6.86 -19.95 -7.96
CA GLY A 288 -7.57 -19.33 -9.09
C GLY A 288 -7.05 -17.93 -9.49
N LEU A 289 -6.03 -17.41 -8.82
CA LEU A 289 -5.60 -16.02 -8.98
C LEU A 289 -4.59 -15.75 -10.11
N LEU A 290 -3.95 -16.80 -10.64
CA LEU A 290 -2.79 -16.69 -11.55
C LEU A 290 -2.99 -15.73 -12.74
N GLU A 291 -4.18 -15.70 -13.35
CA GLU A 291 -4.44 -14.93 -14.58
C GLU A 291 -5.10 -13.56 -14.32
N LEU A 292 -5.42 -13.23 -13.06
CA LEU A 292 -6.05 -11.97 -12.66
C LEU A 292 -5.00 -10.88 -12.44
N THR A 293 -4.27 -10.55 -13.51
CA THR A 293 -3.03 -9.75 -13.47
C THR A 293 -3.24 -8.28 -13.10
N GLY A 294 -2.15 -7.65 -12.66
CA GLY A 294 -2.12 -6.25 -12.27
C GLY A 294 -2.85 -6.00 -10.94
N GLY A 295 -2.55 -4.87 -10.33
CA GLY A 295 -3.10 -4.48 -9.05
C GLY A 295 -2.11 -3.59 -8.32
N LEU A 296 -2.35 -2.28 -8.33
CA LEU A 296 -1.47 -1.35 -7.62
C LEU A 296 -1.73 -1.41 -6.11
N ASN A 297 -2.96 -1.69 -5.71
CA ASN A 297 -3.36 -1.84 -4.32
C ASN A 297 -4.50 -2.87 -4.19
N MET A 298 -4.74 -3.36 -2.98
CA MET A 298 -5.85 -4.22 -2.59
C MET A 298 -6.40 -3.81 -1.21
N VAL A 299 -7.69 -4.01 -0.98
CA VAL A 299 -8.33 -3.90 0.34
C VAL A 299 -9.21 -5.10 0.60
N SER A 300 -9.27 -5.59 1.83
CA SER A 300 -10.01 -6.79 2.20
C SER A 300 -11.20 -6.49 3.11
N ALA A 301 -12.23 -7.33 2.99
CA ALA A 301 -13.42 -7.36 3.84
C ALA A 301 -14.21 -8.64 3.59
N ASP A 302 -15.08 -9.01 4.52
CA ASP A 302 -16.16 -9.98 4.30
C ASP A 302 -17.36 -9.19 3.78
N TYR A 303 -17.54 -9.12 2.45
CA TYR A 303 -18.51 -8.20 1.85
C TYR A 303 -19.93 -8.76 1.84
N ASP A 304 -20.08 -10.08 1.89
CA ASP A 304 -21.37 -10.78 1.83
C ASP A 304 -21.79 -11.43 3.17
N ASN A 305 -21.02 -11.17 4.25
CA ASN A 305 -21.25 -11.64 5.61
C ASN A 305 -21.24 -13.17 5.75
N ASP A 306 -20.54 -13.91 4.88
CA ASP A 306 -20.44 -15.36 4.96
C ASP A 306 -19.40 -15.84 5.99
N GLY A 307 -18.49 -14.96 6.39
CA GLY A 307 -17.43 -15.22 7.37
C GLY A 307 -16.06 -15.46 6.76
N ASP A 308 -15.90 -15.31 5.45
CA ASP A 308 -14.65 -15.47 4.73
C ASP A 308 -14.12 -14.09 4.28
N ILE A 309 -12.79 -13.97 4.15
CA ILE A 309 -12.16 -12.69 3.75
C ILE A 309 -12.07 -12.60 2.23
N ASP A 310 -12.76 -11.62 1.66
CA ASP A 310 -12.72 -11.26 0.24
C ASP A 310 -11.74 -10.12 -0.02
N VAL A 311 -11.41 -9.91 -1.30
CA VAL A 311 -10.38 -8.94 -1.72
C VAL A 311 -10.86 -8.08 -2.88
N PHE A 312 -10.77 -6.76 -2.73
CA PHE A 312 -10.99 -5.80 -3.80
C PHE A 312 -9.67 -5.24 -4.32
N VAL A 313 -9.38 -5.45 -5.61
CA VAL A 313 -8.14 -5.06 -6.27
C VAL A 313 -8.32 -3.81 -7.10
N LEU A 314 -7.44 -2.83 -6.86
CA LEU A 314 -7.48 -1.48 -7.39
C LEU A 314 -6.44 -1.31 -8.51
N ARG A 315 -6.87 -0.82 -9.67
CA ARG A 315 -6.01 -0.70 -10.85
C ARG A 315 -6.03 0.69 -11.49
N GLY A 316 -5.02 0.94 -12.32
CA GLY A 316 -5.03 2.01 -13.29
C GLY A 316 -4.36 3.31 -12.86
N ALA A 317 -4.60 3.81 -11.64
CA ALA A 317 -4.02 5.01 -11.02
C ALA A 317 -3.21 5.95 -11.96
N TRP A 318 -1.93 6.16 -11.65
CA TRP A 318 -0.96 7.05 -12.31
C TRP A 318 -0.81 6.92 -13.84
N LEU A 319 -1.49 5.96 -14.48
CA LEU A 319 -1.46 5.73 -15.92
C LEU A 319 -2.39 6.68 -16.70
N GLY A 320 -3.13 7.55 -16.02
CA GLY A 320 -3.94 8.59 -16.65
C GLY A 320 -4.97 8.01 -17.63
N SER A 321 -4.87 8.33 -18.93
CA SER A 321 -5.82 7.79 -19.92
C SER A 321 -5.65 6.29 -20.17
N GLU A 322 -4.44 5.76 -19.94
CA GLU A 322 -4.17 4.32 -20.04
C GLU A 322 -4.60 3.58 -18.77
N GLY A 323 -4.93 4.30 -17.70
CA GLY A 323 -5.39 3.75 -16.42
C GLY A 323 -6.84 3.28 -16.41
N ARG A 324 -7.49 3.20 -17.58
CA ARG A 324 -8.85 2.64 -17.69
C ARG A 324 -8.83 1.12 -17.66
N ILE A 325 -8.39 0.58 -16.53
CA ILE A 325 -8.27 -0.85 -16.25
C ILE A 325 -9.32 -1.18 -15.19
N PRO A 326 -10.13 -2.25 -15.38
CA PRO A 326 -11.15 -2.60 -14.40
C PRO A 326 -10.53 -3.01 -13.05
N ASN A 327 -11.15 -2.56 -11.97
CA ASN A 327 -10.97 -3.15 -10.64
C ASN A 327 -11.53 -4.57 -10.62
N SER A 328 -11.17 -5.34 -9.59
CA SER A 328 -11.71 -6.68 -9.38
C SER A 328 -12.23 -6.85 -7.96
N LEU A 329 -13.38 -7.50 -7.78
CA LEU A 329 -13.81 -8.08 -6.50
C LEU A 329 -13.61 -9.59 -6.57
N TRP A 330 -12.75 -10.12 -5.70
CA TRP A 330 -12.44 -11.54 -5.58
C TRP A 330 -13.14 -12.10 -4.35
N GLN A 331 -14.13 -12.96 -4.58
CA GLN A 331 -14.83 -13.67 -3.51
C GLN A 331 -14.03 -14.91 -3.12
N ASN A 332 -13.86 -15.14 -1.81
CA ASN A 332 -13.16 -16.30 -1.27
C ASN A 332 -14.16 -17.39 -0.82
N ASP A 333 -13.84 -18.67 -1.03
CA ASP A 333 -14.71 -19.80 -0.62
C ASP A 333 -14.44 -20.33 0.82
N GLY A 334 -13.62 -19.59 1.57
CA GLY A 334 -13.15 -19.96 2.90
C GLY A 334 -12.08 -21.06 2.92
N LYS A 335 -11.58 -21.48 1.76
CA LYS A 335 -10.50 -22.50 1.63
C LYS A 335 -9.30 -21.97 0.86
N GLY A 336 -9.21 -20.65 0.68
CA GLY A 336 -8.16 -20.00 -0.08
C GLY A 336 -8.33 -20.14 -1.60
N HIS A 337 -9.55 -20.41 -2.08
CA HIS A 337 -9.89 -20.34 -3.51
C HIS A 337 -10.71 -19.09 -3.80
N PHE A 338 -10.35 -18.36 -4.85
CA PHE A 338 -10.94 -17.08 -5.20
C PHE A 338 -11.55 -17.10 -6.59
N GLU A 339 -12.72 -16.45 -6.71
CA GLU A 339 -13.40 -16.20 -7.98
C GLU A 339 -13.61 -14.70 -8.17
N ASP A 340 -13.42 -14.18 -9.39
CA ASP A 340 -13.78 -12.80 -9.71
C ASP A 340 -15.30 -12.70 -9.90
N VAL A 341 -15.95 -11.85 -9.10
CA VAL A 341 -17.40 -11.62 -9.10
C VAL A 341 -17.76 -10.18 -9.46
N THR A 342 -16.84 -9.45 -10.12
CA THR A 342 -16.93 -8.00 -10.31
C THR A 342 -18.18 -7.56 -11.06
N ASP A 343 -18.55 -8.28 -12.12
CA ASP A 343 -19.75 -7.99 -12.91
C ASP A 343 -21.03 -8.34 -12.14
N GLU A 344 -21.05 -9.51 -11.50
CA GLU A 344 -22.18 -10.05 -10.75
C GLU A 344 -22.51 -9.17 -9.55
N ALA A 345 -21.49 -8.73 -8.83
CA ALA A 345 -21.62 -7.83 -7.69
C ALA A 345 -22.00 -6.40 -8.11
N GLY A 346 -21.89 -6.04 -9.40
CA GLY A 346 -22.26 -4.72 -9.90
C GLY A 346 -21.24 -3.62 -9.59
N VAL A 347 -19.97 -4.00 -9.35
CA VAL A 347 -18.88 -3.08 -8.98
C VAL A 347 -17.87 -2.84 -10.12
N LEU A 348 -18.18 -3.27 -11.35
CA LEU A 348 -17.34 -3.04 -12.52
C LEU A 348 -17.16 -1.54 -12.81
N SER A 349 -15.98 -1.03 -12.48
CA SER A 349 -15.51 0.31 -12.83
C SER A 349 -14.11 0.21 -13.40
N SER A 350 -13.82 1.05 -14.40
CA SER A 350 -12.50 1.19 -15.01
C SER A 350 -11.98 2.61 -14.85
N TYR A 351 -12.31 3.26 -13.74
CA TYR A 351 -11.67 4.52 -13.38
C TYR A 351 -10.30 4.24 -12.75
N PRO A 352 -9.24 4.98 -13.11
CA PRO A 352 -7.95 4.86 -12.47
C PRO A 352 -8.06 5.13 -10.97
N THR A 353 -7.68 4.14 -10.17
CA THR A 353 -7.78 4.19 -8.71
C THR A 353 -6.61 3.49 -8.03
N GLN A 354 -6.37 3.87 -6.78
CA GLN A 354 -5.41 3.25 -5.88
C GLN A 354 -5.90 3.16 -4.44
N THR A 355 -7.13 3.60 -4.15
CA THR A 355 -7.67 3.59 -2.78
C THR A 355 -9.15 3.28 -2.76
N ALA A 356 -9.53 2.48 -1.78
CA ALA A 356 -10.91 2.24 -1.39
C ALA A 356 -10.94 1.96 0.10
N VAL A 357 -12.14 1.94 0.68
CA VAL A 357 -12.32 1.56 2.08
C VAL A 357 -13.71 0.93 2.24
N TRP A 358 -13.74 -0.12 3.04
CA TRP A 358 -14.94 -0.85 3.41
C TRP A 358 -15.48 -0.33 4.74
N TRP A 359 -16.77 -0.01 4.82
CA TRP A 359 -17.41 0.32 6.08
C TRP A 359 -18.93 0.20 6.01
N ASP A 360 -19.58 -0.06 7.14
CA ASP A 360 -21.05 -0.05 7.25
C ASP A 360 -21.51 1.41 7.46
N MET A 361 -21.88 2.10 6.37
CA MET A 361 -22.15 3.55 6.41
C MET A 361 -23.48 3.88 7.07
N ASN A 362 -24.43 2.96 6.90
CA ASN A 362 -25.83 3.15 7.20
C ASN A 362 -26.26 2.37 8.45
N ASN A 363 -25.33 1.68 9.11
CA ASN A 363 -25.52 0.89 10.31
C ASN A 363 -26.56 -0.24 10.10
N ASP A 364 -26.56 -0.85 8.91
CA ASP A 364 -27.47 -1.95 8.55
C ASP A 364 -26.86 -3.36 8.72
N GLY A 365 -25.59 -3.43 9.13
CA GLY A 365 -24.86 -4.68 9.33
C GLY A 365 -24.16 -5.20 8.08
N TRP A 366 -24.16 -4.46 6.96
CA TRP A 366 -23.46 -4.83 5.73
C TRP A 366 -22.41 -3.78 5.38
N LEU A 367 -21.27 -4.23 4.86
CA LEU A 367 -20.20 -3.33 4.47
C LEU A 367 -20.50 -2.73 3.09
N ASP A 368 -20.43 -1.41 3.01
CA ASP A 368 -20.43 -0.62 1.79
C ASP A 368 -18.98 -0.35 1.33
N LEU A 369 -18.82 -0.02 0.05
CA LEU A 369 -17.51 0.24 -0.55
C LEU A 369 -17.43 1.65 -1.13
N PHE A 370 -16.53 2.48 -0.60
CA PHE A 370 -16.15 3.74 -1.24
C PHE A 370 -14.87 3.56 -2.06
N VAL A 371 -14.88 4.04 -3.30
CA VAL A 371 -13.72 4.01 -4.20
C VAL A 371 -13.29 5.44 -4.54
N GLY A 372 -12.04 5.77 -4.19
CA GLY A 372 -11.40 7.04 -4.51
C GLY A 372 -10.73 6.99 -5.88
N ASN A 373 -11.23 7.79 -6.82
CA ASN A 373 -10.74 7.81 -8.21
C ASN A 373 -9.83 9.02 -8.48
N GLU A 374 -8.85 8.84 -9.36
CA GLU A 374 -7.88 9.87 -9.72
C GLU A 374 -8.43 10.81 -10.79
N SER A 375 -8.96 11.97 -10.40
CA SER A 375 -9.50 12.93 -11.35
C SER A 375 -8.57 14.11 -11.60
N THR A 376 -8.27 14.35 -12.87
CA THR A 376 -7.53 15.54 -13.34
C THR A 376 -8.41 16.39 -14.28
N PRO A 377 -8.05 17.66 -14.55
CA PRO A 377 -8.79 18.48 -15.52
C PRO A 377 -8.93 17.85 -16.92
N ARG A 378 -7.99 16.99 -17.32
CA ARG A 378 -7.97 16.33 -18.64
C ARG A 378 -8.62 14.94 -18.64
N ASN A 379 -8.69 14.29 -17.49
CA ASN A 379 -9.24 12.94 -17.33
C ASN A 379 -10.09 12.92 -16.06
N ARG A 380 -11.38 13.24 -16.21
CA ARG A 380 -12.30 13.37 -15.08
C ARG A 380 -12.97 12.05 -14.80
N HIS A 381 -12.81 11.58 -13.57
CA HIS A 381 -13.51 10.43 -13.02
C HIS A 381 -14.16 10.84 -11.71
N ARG A 382 -15.28 10.25 -11.37
CA ARG A 382 -15.96 10.56 -10.10
C ARG A 382 -15.60 9.48 -9.10
N SER A 383 -15.41 9.81 -7.83
CA SER A 383 -15.43 8.79 -6.78
C SER A 383 -16.80 8.09 -6.76
N GLU A 384 -16.78 6.85 -6.31
CA GLU A 384 -17.90 5.90 -6.35
C GLU A 384 -18.21 5.41 -4.93
N LEU A 385 -19.48 5.17 -4.63
CA LEU A 385 -19.94 4.63 -3.36
C LEU A 385 -20.94 3.52 -3.67
N TYR A 386 -20.50 2.30 -3.53
CA TYR A 386 -21.28 1.09 -3.76
C TYR A 386 -21.96 0.70 -2.46
N VAL A 387 -23.28 0.87 -2.43
CA VAL A 387 -24.13 0.52 -1.28
C VAL A 387 -24.54 -0.94 -1.40
N ASN A 388 -24.32 -1.72 -0.36
CA ASN A 388 -24.60 -3.15 -0.37
C ASN A 388 -26.11 -3.42 -0.39
N ASN A 389 -26.57 -4.27 -1.31
CA ASN A 389 -27.98 -4.64 -1.44
C ASN A 389 -28.37 -5.83 -0.54
N GLN A 390 -27.42 -6.38 0.23
CA GLN A 390 -27.60 -7.51 1.15
C GLN A 390 -27.91 -8.85 0.44
N ASP A 391 -27.47 -8.97 -0.82
CA ASP A 391 -27.67 -10.15 -1.66
C ASP A 391 -26.43 -10.48 -2.52
N GLY A 392 -25.27 -9.97 -2.11
CA GLY A 392 -24.01 -10.09 -2.84
C GLY A 392 -23.82 -9.05 -3.96
N THR A 393 -24.79 -8.13 -4.15
CA THR A 393 -24.69 -7.07 -5.16
C THR A 393 -24.66 -5.67 -4.56
N PHE A 394 -24.24 -4.70 -5.36
CA PHE A 394 -24.12 -3.30 -4.94
C PHE A 394 -24.85 -2.34 -5.89
N THR A 395 -25.20 -1.18 -5.34
CA THR A 395 -25.74 -0.04 -6.10
C THR A 395 -24.84 1.20 -5.92
N GLU A 396 -24.31 1.77 -7.01
CA GLU A 396 -23.54 3.02 -6.96
C GLU A 396 -24.44 4.23 -6.61
N GLN A 397 -24.13 4.93 -5.53
CA GLN A 397 -24.95 6.02 -4.97
C GLN A 397 -24.14 7.22 -4.44
N ALA A 398 -22.90 7.43 -4.88
CA ALA A 398 -22.05 8.53 -4.40
C ALA A 398 -22.72 9.88 -4.60
N ARG A 399 -23.38 10.10 -5.73
CA ARG A 399 -24.05 11.38 -6.02
C ARG A 399 -25.19 11.67 -5.05
N ALA A 400 -25.97 10.66 -4.66
CA ALA A 400 -27.08 10.82 -3.73
C ALA A 400 -26.60 11.14 -2.31
N CYS A 401 -25.42 10.63 -1.94
CA CYS A 401 -24.82 10.82 -0.62
C CYS A 401 -23.95 12.08 -0.51
N GLY A 402 -23.66 12.77 -1.63
CA GLY A 402 -22.78 13.95 -1.67
C GLY A 402 -21.29 13.63 -1.87
N LEU A 403 -20.97 12.39 -2.23
CA LEU A 403 -19.61 11.85 -2.34
C LEU A 403 -19.15 11.61 -3.79
N SER A 404 -19.82 12.19 -4.80
CA SER A 404 -19.41 12.10 -6.21
C SER A 404 -18.38 13.18 -6.57
N LEU A 405 -17.18 13.03 -6.03
CA LEU A 405 -16.08 13.99 -6.06
C LEU A 405 -15.26 13.83 -7.33
N THR A 406 -14.59 14.91 -7.77
CA THR A 406 -13.66 14.87 -8.93
C THR A 406 -12.28 15.40 -8.55
N SER A 407 -11.81 15.06 -7.35
CA SER A 407 -10.47 15.38 -6.85
C SER A 407 -9.45 14.31 -7.23
N TYR A 408 -8.16 14.58 -7.01
CA TYR A 408 -7.08 13.65 -7.26
C TYR A 408 -6.80 12.83 -5.99
N ILE A 409 -7.73 11.91 -5.68
CA ILE A 409 -7.77 11.15 -4.43
C ILE A 409 -6.61 10.15 -4.36
N LYS A 410 -5.93 10.08 -3.21
CA LYS A 410 -4.79 9.17 -3.00
C LYS A 410 -4.97 8.15 -1.89
N ALA A 411 -5.69 8.49 -0.82
CA ALA A 411 -6.07 7.58 0.25
C ALA A 411 -7.41 7.97 0.86
N THR A 412 -8.05 7.00 1.50
CA THR A 412 -9.35 7.12 2.14
C THR A 412 -9.34 6.35 3.46
N ALA A 413 -9.86 6.95 4.53
CA ALA A 413 -9.95 6.32 5.84
C ALA A 413 -11.25 6.70 6.54
N VAL A 414 -11.72 5.86 7.47
CA VAL A 414 -12.96 6.13 8.22
C VAL A 414 -12.80 6.00 9.73
N ALA A 415 -13.52 6.87 10.44
CA ALA A 415 -13.64 6.86 11.89
C ALA A 415 -14.91 7.62 12.31
N ASP A 416 -15.46 7.28 13.46
CA ASP A 416 -16.48 8.09 14.15
C ASP A 416 -15.73 9.18 14.93
N ILE A 417 -15.63 10.39 14.35
CA ILE A 417 -14.71 11.43 14.86
C ILE A 417 -15.26 12.16 16.08
N ASP A 418 -16.57 12.11 16.32
CA ASP A 418 -17.25 12.82 17.41
C ASP A 418 -18.13 11.90 18.28
N HIS A 419 -17.99 10.58 18.09
CA HIS A 419 -18.69 9.55 18.83
C HIS A 419 -20.23 9.64 18.72
N ASP A 420 -20.74 10.09 17.58
CA ASP A 420 -22.18 10.17 17.31
C ASP A 420 -22.78 8.85 16.80
N GLY A 421 -21.94 7.81 16.63
CA GLY A 421 -22.32 6.47 16.19
C GLY A 421 -22.36 6.29 14.68
N TRP A 422 -21.94 7.30 13.91
CA TRP A 422 -21.79 7.23 12.47
C TRP A 422 -20.33 7.40 12.08
N LEU A 423 -19.85 6.52 11.19
CA LEU A 423 -18.50 6.67 10.64
C LEU A 423 -18.47 7.81 9.62
N ASP A 424 -17.40 8.61 9.70
CA ASP A 424 -17.06 9.71 8.81
C ASP A 424 -15.92 9.33 7.87
N LEU A 425 -15.81 10.01 6.73
CA LEU A 425 -14.84 9.71 5.69
C LEU A 425 -13.78 10.80 5.56
N TYR A 426 -12.52 10.44 5.76
CA TYR A 426 -11.39 11.29 5.40
C TYR A 426 -10.83 10.93 4.03
N ILE A 427 -10.43 11.94 3.25
CA ILE A 427 -9.88 11.81 1.90
C ILE A 427 -8.60 12.63 1.79
N SER A 428 -7.52 11.95 1.44
CA SER A 428 -6.24 12.59 1.08
C SER A 428 -6.21 12.91 -0.43
N ASN A 429 -5.64 14.05 -0.78
CA ASN A 429 -5.53 14.53 -2.16
C ASN A 429 -4.07 14.90 -2.51
N TYR A 430 -3.66 14.64 -3.76
CA TYR A 430 -2.28 14.90 -4.22
C TYR A 430 -1.96 16.37 -4.51
N ASP A 431 -2.93 17.18 -4.94
CA ASP A 431 -2.71 18.58 -5.37
C ASP A 431 -3.86 19.51 -4.92
N ALA A 432 -4.50 19.17 -3.80
CA ALA A 432 -5.64 19.93 -3.27
C ALA A 432 -5.73 19.74 -1.75
N PRO A 433 -6.39 20.65 -1.02
CA PRO A 433 -6.68 20.43 0.39
C PRO A 433 -7.40 19.10 0.62
N ASN A 434 -7.07 18.45 1.73
CA ASN A 434 -7.73 17.22 2.16
C ASN A 434 -9.15 17.50 2.65
N GLN A 435 -9.99 16.47 2.60
CA GLN A 435 -11.42 16.56 2.89
C GLN A 435 -11.81 15.61 4.01
N LEU A 436 -12.76 16.02 4.84
CA LEU A 436 -13.32 15.23 5.93
C LEU A 436 -14.83 15.35 5.84
N PHE A 437 -15.49 14.27 5.46
CA PHE A 437 -16.90 14.19 5.22
C PHE A 437 -17.60 13.62 6.44
N ARG A 438 -18.26 14.50 7.20
CA ARG A 438 -19.07 14.08 8.33
C ARG A 438 -20.38 13.45 7.86
N ASN A 439 -20.73 12.30 8.41
CA ASN A 439 -22.02 11.65 8.22
C ASN A 439 -23.09 12.38 9.06
N THR A 440 -24.04 13.03 8.39
CA THR A 440 -25.09 13.82 9.06
C THR A 440 -26.42 13.06 9.19
N GLY A 441 -26.38 11.73 9.02
CA GLY A 441 -27.53 10.85 9.09
C GLY A 441 -28.27 10.71 7.74
N PRO A 442 -29.54 10.26 7.75
CA PRO A 442 -30.29 9.95 6.53
C PRO A 442 -30.47 11.14 5.58
N VAL A 443 -30.35 10.91 4.26
CA VAL A 443 -30.61 11.95 3.24
C VAL A 443 -32.04 12.49 3.33
N SER A 444 -33.01 11.63 3.64
CA SER A 444 -34.39 12.04 3.95
C SER A 444 -35.13 10.94 4.72
N GLY A 445 -36.01 11.32 5.64
CA GLY A 445 -36.92 10.39 6.32
C GLY A 445 -36.23 9.12 6.85
N LYS A 446 -36.67 7.96 6.37
CA LYS A 446 -36.12 6.63 6.70
C LYS A 446 -35.17 6.07 5.63
N SER A 447 -34.51 6.94 4.87
CA SER A 447 -33.56 6.55 3.83
C SER A 447 -32.38 5.75 4.41
N GLN A 448 -31.97 4.69 3.71
CA GLN A 448 -30.70 4.00 3.98
C GLN A 448 -29.50 4.83 3.53
N LEU A 449 -29.67 5.71 2.54
CA LEU A 449 -28.61 6.64 2.13
C LEU A 449 -28.32 7.67 3.21
N ARG A 450 -27.04 7.97 3.34
CA ARG A 450 -26.49 8.92 4.31
C ARG A 450 -26.03 10.19 3.62
N ARG A 451 -26.19 11.32 4.29
CA ARG A 451 -25.76 12.63 3.78
C ARG A 451 -24.41 12.98 4.37
N PHE A 452 -23.43 13.16 3.52
CA PHE A 452 -22.09 13.57 3.90
C PHE A 452 -21.85 15.06 3.66
N VAL A 453 -21.19 15.73 4.61
CA VAL A 453 -20.87 17.16 4.53
C VAL A 453 -19.38 17.35 4.81
N ASP A 454 -18.68 18.03 3.90
CA ASP A 454 -17.27 18.37 4.08
C ASP A 454 -17.10 19.41 5.21
N VAL A 455 -16.41 18.99 6.27
CA VAL A 455 -16.09 19.77 7.47
C VAL A 455 -14.58 19.96 7.66
N ALA A 456 -13.73 19.58 6.70
CA ALA A 456 -12.26 19.54 6.88
C ALA A 456 -11.66 20.84 7.40
N ARG A 457 -12.12 21.99 6.88
CA ARG A 457 -11.67 23.31 7.32
C ARG A 457 -12.09 23.63 8.76
N GLN A 458 -13.29 23.23 9.14
CA GLN A 458 -13.81 23.43 10.49
C GLN A 458 -13.09 22.51 11.49
N ALA A 459 -12.82 21.27 11.07
CA ALA A 459 -12.12 20.27 11.84
C ALA A 459 -10.60 20.54 11.95
N GLY A 460 -10.01 21.30 11.02
CA GLY A 460 -8.60 21.67 11.04
C GLY A 460 -7.66 20.68 10.34
N VAL A 461 -8.16 19.85 9.43
CA VAL A 461 -7.45 18.69 8.86
C VAL A 461 -7.23 18.76 7.33
N SER A 462 -7.23 19.97 6.77
CA SER A 462 -7.12 20.20 5.32
C SER A 462 -5.71 20.08 4.75
N GLU A 463 -4.68 19.95 5.60
CA GLU A 463 -3.27 19.81 5.20
C GLU A 463 -2.81 18.35 5.32
N PRO A 464 -1.70 17.96 4.66
CA PRO A 464 -0.97 18.72 3.65
C PRO A 464 -1.70 18.72 2.29
N VAL A 465 -1.53 19.78 1.49
CA VAL A 465 -2.09 19.89 0.11
C VAL A 465 -1.55 18.83 -0.86
N HIS A 466 -0.33 18.35 -0.62
CA HIS A 466 0.25 17.22 -1.34
C HIS A 466 0.37 16.05 -0.38
N SER A 467 -0.64 15.19 -0.38
CA SER A 467 -0.75 14.04 0.51
C SER A 467 -0.92 12.73 -0.25
N PHE A 468 -0.58 11.62 0.41
CA PHE A 468 -0.73 10.27 -0.15
C PHE A 468 -1.40 9.30 0.84
N PRO A 469 -0.72 8.51 1.68
CA PRO A 469 -1.41 7.62 2.61
C PRO A 469 -2.02 8.38 3.80
N CYS A 470 -3.11 7.85 4.35
CA CYS A 470 -3.71 8.32 5.59
C CYS A 470 -4.37 7.16 6.36
N TRP A 471 -4.55 7.33 7.67
CA TRP A 471 -5.33 6.42 8.52
C TRP A 471 -5.82 7.08 9.81
N PHE A 472 -6.77 6.41 10.46
CA PHE A 472 -7.19 6.71 11.83
C PHE A 472 -6.70 5.64 12.81
N PHE A 473 -6.31 6.05 14.01
CA PHE A 473 -5.82 5.20 15.09
C PHE A 473 -5.87 5.96 16.42
N ASP A 474 -5.82 5.28 17.56
CA ASP A 474 -5.75 5.93 18.87
C ASP A 474 -4.28 5.94 19.34
N ALA A 475 -3.58 7.05 19.11
CA ALA A 475 -2.13 7.11 19.27
C ALA A 475 -1.72 7.30 20.72
N ASP A 476 -2.53 8.00 21.52
CA ASP A 476 -2.25 8.31 22.92
C ASP A 476 -3.12 7.52 23.92
N GLN A 477 -3.97 6.62 23.43
CA GLN A 477 -4.83 5.73 24.20
C GLN A 477 -5.88 6.47 25.02
N ASP A 478 -6.41 7.58 24.50
CA ASP A 478 -7.42 8.40 25.17
C ASP A 478 -8.88 8.01 24.81
N GLY A 479 -9.06 7.07 23.89
CA GLY A 479 -10.34 6.58 23.40
C GLY A 479 -10.87 7.31 22.18
N TRP A 480 -10.18 8.33 21.69
CA TRP A 480 -10.50 9.07 20.47
C TRP A 480 -9.50 8.75 19.36
N GLN A 481 -9.99 8.69 18.12
CA GLN A 481 -9.14 8.34 16.99
C GLN A 481 -8.50 9.59 16.40
N ASP A 482 -7.18 9.61 16.43
CA ASP A 482 -6.28 10.55 15.78
C ASP A 482 -6.12 10.22 14.30
N LEU A 483 -5.68 11.22 13.54
CA LEU A 483 -5.53 11.15 12.10
C LEU A 483 -4.08 11.38 11.69
N PHE A 484 -3.48 10.38 11.04
CA PHE A 484 -2.21 10.54 10.35
C PHE A 484 -2.45 10.73 8.84
N VAL A 485 -1.70 11.64 8.22
CA VAL A 485 -1.64 11.80 6.77
C VAL A 485 -0.22 12.16 6.34
N ALA A 486 0.39 11.39 5.44
CA ALA A 486 1.74 11.69 5.00
C ALA A 486 1.76 12.75 3.89
N GLY A 487 2.78 13.60 3.92
CA GLY A 487 3.11 14.52 2.84
C GLY A 487 3.83 13.78 1.71
N TYR A 488 3.47 14.10 0.46
CA TYR A 488 3.98 13.39 -0.71
C TYR A 488 4.29 14.34 -1.87
N LYS A 489 5.39 15.08 -1.71
CA LYS A 489 5.98 15.91 -2.77
C LYS A 489 7.40 16.30 -2.41
N ILE A 490 8.32 15.94 -3.27
CA ILE A 490 9.68 16.45 -3.32
C ILE A 490 10.00 16.89 -4.74
N LYS A 491 10.97 17.79 -4.90
CA LYS A 491 11.53 18.16 -6.22
C LYS A 491 12.45 17.06 -6.75
N ASP A 492 13.31 16.54 -5.87
CA ASP A 492 14.25 15.45 -6.09
C ASP A 492 14.76 14.98 -4.71
N VAL A 493 15.55 13.90 -4.68
CA VAL A 493 16.12 13.34 -3.44
C VAL A 493 16.99 14.35 -2.66
N GLY A 494 17.45 15.42 -3.32
CA GLY A 494 18.17 16.52 -2.70
C GLY A 494 17.35 17.27 -1.64
N GLU A 495 16.00 17.27 -1.69
CA GLU A 495 15.20 17.86 -0.61
C GLU A 495 15.18 17.00 0.66
N VAL A 496 15.31 15.68 0.53
CA VAL A 496 15.50 14.77 1.68
C VAL A 496 16.87 15.00 2.28
N ALA A 497 17.90 15.13 1.44
CA ALA A 497 19.24 15.52 1.88
C ALA A 497 19.23 16.90 2.57
N ALA A 498 18.44 17.86 2.08
CA ALA A 498 18.31 19.17 2.72
C ALA A 498 17.66 19.06 4.11
N ASP A 499 16.57 18.32 4.25
CA ASP A 499 15.86 18.11 5.52
C ASP A 499 16.80 17.51 6.59
N VAL A 500 17.51 16.43 6.26
CA VAL A 500 18.44 15.79 7.22
C VAL A 500 19.66 16.64 7.57
N LEU A 501 20.02 17.60 6.71
CA LEU A 501 21.10 18.57 6.97
C LEU A 501 20.58 19.84 7.67
N GLY A 502 19.29 19.93 8.01
CA GLY A 502 18.67 21.11 8.59
C GLY A 502 18.67 22.32 7.66
N GLN A 503 18.71 22.09 6.34
CA GLN A 503 18.69 23.13 5.32
C GLN A 503 17.26 23.44 4.86
N PRO A 504 16.97 24.67 4.41
CA PRO A 504 15.65 25.00 3.88
C PRO A 504 15.28 24.18 2.63
N HIS A 505 14.05 23.69 2.58
CA HIS A 505 13.49 22.95 1.44
C HIS A 505 11.99 23.28 1.27
N GLN A 506 11.35 22.74 0.22
CA GLN A 506 9.92 22.90 -0.07
C GLN A 506 9.15 21.57 -0.08
N ALA A 507 9.80 20.47 0.29
CA ALA A 507 9.16 19.17 0.43
C ALA A 507 7.93 19.20 1.36
N SER A 508 6.91 18.43 0.98
CA SER A 508 5.72 18.22 1.79
C SER A 508 6.05 17.33 3.00
N LYS A 509 5.53 17.71 4.17
CA LYS A 509 5.71 16.96 5.42
C LYS A 509 4.39 16.34 5.87
N ALA A 510 4.48 15.27 6.66
CA ALA A 510 3.32 14.60 7.22
C ALA A 510 2.55 15.51 8.20
N ARG A 511 1.35 15.06 8.57
CA ARG A 511 0.56 15.61 9.66
C ARG A 511 0.05 14.50 10.56
N LEU A 512 0.18 14.70 11.86
CA LEU A 512 -0.48 13.90 12.89
C LEU A 512 -1.39 14.81 13.72
N TYR A 513 -2.69 14.59 13.57
CA TYR A 513 -3.76 15.38 14.14
C TYR A 513 -4.37 14.65 15.32
N ARG A 514 -4.22 15.20 16.53
CA ARG A 514 -4.91 14.67 17.72
C ARG A 514 -6.37 15.08 17.72
N ASN A 515 -7.28 14.14 17.92
CA ASN A 515 -8.70 14.43 18.04
C ASN A 515 -9.01 15.16 19.37
N ARG A 516 -9.89 16.17 19.36
CA ARG A 516 -10.30 16.90 20.57
C ARG A 516 -11.59 16.37 21.21
N GLY A 517 -12.24 15.39 20.58
CA GLY A 517 -13.50 14.79 21.03
C GLY A 517 -14.75 15.62 20.73
N ASP A 518 -14.62 16.67 19.91
CA ASP A 518 -15.73 17.53 19.48
C ASP A 518 -15.85 17.62 17.95
N GLY A 519 -15.20 16.69 17.24
CA GLY A 519 -15.10 16.66 15.79
C GLY A 519 -14.05 17.62 15.20
N THR A 520 -13.25 18.28 16.05
CA THR A 520 -12.09 19.07 15.64
C THR A 520 -10.78 18.43 16.08
N PHE A 521 -9.69 18.84 15.44
CA PHE A 521 -8.37 18.27 15.65
C PHE A 521 -7.31 19.32 15.98
N GLU A 522 -6.21 18.85 16.57
CA GLU A 522 -5.01 19.60 16.88
C GLU A 522 -3.83 19.05 16.11
N ASP A 523 -3.13 19.88 15.32
CA ASP A 523 -1.87 19.46 14.72
C ASP A 523 -0.79 19.29 15.79
N GLN A 524 -0.35 18.05 16.02
CA GLN A 524 0.69 17.68 16.98
C GLN A 524 1.96 17.14 16.32
N THR A 525 2.09 17.31 15.01
CA THR A 525 3.18 16.74 14.20
C THR A 525 4.56 17.07 14.78
N GLN A 526 4.81 18.35 15.08
CA GLN A 526 6.10 18.78 15.60
C GLN A 526 6.32 18.32 17.04
N SER A 527 5.32 18.41 17.92
CA SER A 527 5.45 18.00 19.32
C SER A 527 5.69 16.51 19.48
N LEU A 528 5.19 15.70 18.53
CA LEU A 528 5.34 14.25 18.51
C LEU A 528 6.59 13.77 17.76
N GLY A 529 7.41 14.67 17.20
CA GLY A 529 8.66 14.30 16.52
C GLY A 529 8.49 13.79 15.09
N LEU A 530 7.44 14.25 14.38
CA LEU A 530 7.11 13.82 13.02
C LEU A 530 7.24 14.94 11.96
N ASP A 531 7.89 16.06 12.30
CA ASP A 531 8.11 17.21 11.40
C ASP A 531 9.34 17.02 10.49
N GLN A 532 9.41 15.89 9.79
CA GLN A 532 10.47 15.55 8.82
C GLN A 532 9.87 15.17 7.47
N VAL A 533 10.71 15.15 6.43
CA VAL A 533 10.32 14.65 5.11
C VAL A 533 10.27 13.12 5.15
N LEU A 534 9.06 12.57 5.08
CA LEU A 534 8.82 11.12 5.07
C LEU A 534 8.67 10.57 3.65
N HIS A 535 7.95 11.30 2.79
CA HIS A 535 7.71 10.94 1.38
C HIS A 535 7.21 9.49 1.21
N THR A 536 6.11 9.20 1.90
CA THR A 536 5.54 7.87 2.08
C THR A 536 4.57 7.51 0.94
N MET A 537 4.64 6.28 0.45
CA MET A 537 3.70 5.70 -0.52
C MET A 537 2.73 4.71 0.15
N GLY A 538 3.26 3.69 0.82
CA GLY A 538 2.45 2.74 1.57
C GLY A 538 2.85 2.69 3.04
N SER A 539 1.93 2.28 3.89
CA SER A 539 2.08 2.45 5.34
C SER A 539 1.01 1.71 6.09
N ASN A 540 1.36 1.19 7.26
CA ASN A 540 0.39 0.64 8.20
C ASN A 540 0.93 0.79 9.64
N TYR A 541 0.11 0.45 10.62
CA TYR A 541 0.43 0.56 12.04
C TYR A 541 0.14 -0.74 12.80
N GLY A 542 0.84 -0.94 13.91
CA GLY A 542 0.80 -2.14 14.76
C GLY A 542 1.54 -1.89 16.07
N ASP A 543 1.59 -2.84 16.98
CA ASP A 543 2.21 -2.72 18.31
C ASP A 543 3.45 -3.65 18.35
N VAL A 544 4.60 -3.15 17.87
CA VAL A 544 5.76 -4.02 17.60
C VAL A 544 6.50 -4.41 18.87
N ASN A 545 6.28 -3.72 19.98
CA ASN A 545 6.91 -4.04 21.25
C ASN A 545 5.91 -4.55 22.29
N ASN A 546 4.65 -4.77 21.90
CA ASN A 546 3.56 -5.20 22.77
C ASN A 546 3.36 -4.31 24.03
N ASP A 547 3.70 -3.03 23.98
CA ASP A 547 3.52 -2.10 25.11
C ASP A 547 2.10 -1.51 25.21
N GLY A 548 1.29 -1.75 24.18
CA GLY A 548 -0.09 -1.32 24.03
C GLY A 548 -0.23 -0.10 23.14
N TYR A 549 0.82 0.63 22.77
CA TYR A 549 0.73 1.84 21.95
C TYR A 549 1.03 1.51 20.47
N PRO A 550 0.17 1.89 19.52
CA PRO A 550 0.45 1.63 18.11
C PRO A 550 1.67 2.42 17.61
N ASP A 551 2.62 1.68 17.08
CA ASP A 551 3.77 2.07 16.26
C ASP A 551 3.39 2.09 14.78
N PHE A 552 4.29 2.50 13.90
CA PHE A 552 4.05 2.38 12.45
C PHE A 552 5.30 2.25 11.61
N TYR A 553 5.14 1.58 10.47
CA TYR A 553 6.17 1.41 9.46
C TYR A 553 5.73 2.08 8.16
N LEU A 554 6.65 2.83 7.55
CA LEU A 554 6.41 3.66 6.37
C LEU A 554 7.26 3.16 5.20
N GLY A 555 6.58 2.76 4.13
CA GLY A 555 7.15 2.53 2.82
C GLY A 555 7.31 3.85 2.08
N THR A 556 8.53 4.15 1.65
CA THR A 556 8.92 5.46 1.15
C THR A 556 9.39 5.39 -0.30
N GLY A 557 9.34 6.54 -0.99
CA GLY A 557 9.88 6.69 -2.33
C GLY A 557 8.90 7.29 -3.32
N ASP A 558 9.21 7.14 -4.60
CA ASP A 558 8.40 7.53 -5.76
C ASP A 558 8.96 6.81 -7.01
N PRO A 559 8.36 6.99 -8.22
CA PRO A 559 8.87 6.36 -9.42
C PRO A 559 10.29 6.78 -9.85
N ASP A 560 10.90 7.84 -9.31
CA ASP A 560 12.27 8.19 -9.67
C ASP A 560 13.25 7.17 -9.06
N LEU A 561 14.03 6.51 -9.92
CA LEU A 561 15.05 5.53 -9.54
C LEU A 561 16.15 6.14 -8.64
N ALA A 562 16.30 7.46 -8.62
CA ALA A 562 17.25 8.15 -7.75
C ALA A 562 16.71 8.44 -6.34
N THR A 563 15.40 8.34 -6.10
CA THR A 563 14.78 8.55 -4.78
C THR A 563 15.02 7.33 -3.89
N LEU A 564 16.29 7.04 -3.60
CA LEU A 564 16.75 5.97 -2.71
C LEU A 564 16.74 6.50 -1.28
N ILE A 565 15.59 6.46 -0.63
CA ILE A 565 15.38 6.96 0.74
C ILE A 565 14.94 5.79 1.62
N PRO A 566 15.30 5.78 2.91
CA PRO A 566 14.98 4.65 3.77
C PRO A 566 13.49 4.61 4.08
N ASN A 567 12.91 3.42 4.00
CA ASN A 567 11.69 3.07 4.74
C ASN A 567 11.93 3.24 6.24
N ARG A 568 10.89 3.55 7.02
CA ARG A 568 11.07 4.02 8.41
C ARG A 568 10.13 3.37 9.39
N LEU A 569 10.68 2.89 10.50
CA LEU A 569 9.93 2.39 11.65
C LEU A 569 9.93 3.43 12.77
N PHE A 570 8.75 3.78 13.25
CA PHE A 570 8.55 4.73 14.33
C PHE A 570 7.91 4.04 15.53
N LEU A 571 8.61 4.09 16.67
CA LEU A 571 8.15 3.57 17.94
C LEU A 571 7.37 4.64 18.71
N ASN A 572 6.14 4.36 19.08
CA ASN A 572 5.29 5.21 19.90
C ASN A 572 5.68 5.09 21.38
N GLN A 573 6.25 6.16 21.94
CA GLN A 573 6.70 6.16 23.32
C GLN A 573 5.59 6.64 24.26
N GLY A 574 4.56 5.80 24.39
CA GLY A 574 3.47 5.99 25.33
C GLY A 574 2.56 7.18 25.02
N GLY A 575 2.32 7.45 23.73
CA GLY A 575 1.47 8.57 23.27
C GLY A 575 2.15 9.94 23.33
N ARG A 576 3.43 10.01 23.70
CA ARG A 576 4.11 11.30 23.98
C ARG A 576 5.00 11.78 22.84
N ARG A 577 5.57 10.85 22.07
CA ARG A 577 6.38 11.10 20.88
C ARG A 577 6.56 9.81 20.09
N PHE A 578 6.90 9.94 18.83
CA PHE A 578 7.37 8.85 17.98
C PHE A 578 8.89 8.94 17.85
N ALA A 579 9.58 7.87 18.23
CA ALA A 579 11.02 7.72 18.13
C ALA A 579 11.35 7.01 16.81
N ASP A 580 12.27 7.57 16.01
CA ASP A 580 12.75 6.85 14.82
C ASP A 580 13.73 5.74 15.25
N ILE A 581 13.34 4.49 15.04
CA ILE A 581 14.14 3.31 15.38
C ILE A 581 14.59 2.54 14.14
N THR A 582 14.50 3.15 12.96
CA THR A 582 14.75 2.52 11.66
C THR A 582 16.11 1.81 11.58
N THR A 583 17.17 2.51 12.00
CA THR A 583 18.54 1.99 11.92
C THR A 583 18.79 0.90 12.96
N SER A 584 18.39 1.10 14.22
CA SER A 584 18.56 0.09 15.28
C SER A 584 17.74 -1.17 15.01
N ALA A 585 16.55 -1.02 14.44
CA ALA A 585 15.69 -2.13 14.05
C ALA A 585 16.18 -2.85 12.78
N GLY A 586 17.06 -2.23 11.98
CA GLY A 586 17.54 -2.82 10.72
C GLY A 586 16.48 -2.82 9.61
N MET A 587 15.57 -1.84 9.59
CA MET A 587 14.43 -1.78 8.66
C MET A 587 14.53 -0.63 7.66
N GLY A 588 15.72 -0.03 7.50
CA GLY A 588 15.95 1.13 6.63
C GLY A 588 16.09 0.82 5.13
N HIS A 589 15.24 -0.03 4.55
CA HIS A 589 15.36 -0.37 3.12
C HIS A 589 15.32 0.86 2.21
N LEU A 590 16.28 0.97 1.30
CA LEU A 590 16.34 2.05 0.30
C LEU A 590 15.42 1.82 -0.91
N GLN A 591 14.91 0.60 -1.06
CA GLN A 591 13.94 0.27 -2.10
C GLN A 591 12.55 0.77 -1.77
N LYS A 592 11.79 1.01 -2.84
CA LYS A 592 10.43 1.54 -2.76
C LYS A 592 9.55 0.61 -1.93
N GLY A 593 9.06 1.10 -0.80
CA GLY A 593 8.07 0.38 0.02
C GLY A 593 6.65 0.76 -0.37
N HIS A 594 5.80 -0.25 -0.58
CA HIS A 594 4.37 -0.09 -0.87
C HIS A 594 3.53 -0.76 0.22
N GLY A 595 2.81 -1.85 -0.07
CA GLY A 595 1.91 -2.48 0.89
C GLY A 595 2.62 -2.96 2.16
N ILE A 596 2.11 -2.56 3.33
CA ILE A 596 2.64 -2.95 4.64
C ILE A 596 1.55 -3.61 5.47
N GLY A 597 1.85 -4.75 6.07
CA GLY A 597 0.96 -5.45 7.00
C GLY A 597 1.69 -5.80 8.29
N PHE A 598 0.96 -5.69 9.41
CA PHE A 598 1.40 -6.12 10.74
C PHE A 598 0.58 -7.33 11.15
N ALA A 599 1.24 -8.43 11.49
CA ALA A 599 0.59 -9.64 11.95
C ALA A 599 1.59 -10.52 12.69
N ASP A 600 1.11 -11.27 13.67
CA ASP A 600 1.85 -12.38 14.26
C ASP A 600 1.88 -13.58 13.28
N LEU A 601 2.91 -13.63 12.42
CA LEU A 601 2.99 -14.56 11.29
C LEU A 601 3.61 -15.90 11.67
N ASP A 602 4.44 -15.96 12.72
CA ASP A 602 4.95 -17.19 13.30
C ASP A 602 4.15 -17.70 14.52
N ASN A 603 3.14 -16.93 14.93
CA ASN A 603 2.17 -17.22 15.99
C ASN A 603 2.80 -17.32 17.40
N ASP A 604 3.81 -16.50 17.68
CA ASP A 604 4.52 -16.45 18.96
C ASP A 604 3.98 -15.39 19.95
N GLY A 605 3.15 -14.46 19.45
CA GLY A 605 2.44 -13.46 20.22
C GLY A 605 2.88 -12.01 20.01
N ASP A 606 3.90 -11.73 19.21
CA ASP A 606 4.23 -10.37 18.78
C ASP A 606 3.96 -10.17 17.28
N GLN A 607 3.98 -8.91 16.84
CA GLN A 607 3.65 -8.60 15.44
C GLN A 607 4.92 -8.51 14.62
N ASP A 608 4.98 -9.33 13.57
CA ASP A 608 5.93 -9.20 12.47
C ASP A 608 5.46 -8.13 11.49
N VAL A 609 6.38 -7.69 10.62
CA VAL A 609 6.08 -6.71 9.57
C VAL A 609 6.41 -7.29 8.21
N TYR A 610 5.39 -7.41 7.37
CA TYR A 610 5.56 -7.75 5.95
C TYR A 610 5.46 -6.51 5.07
N ALA A 611 6.40 -6.35 4.15
CA ALA A 611 6.48 -5.22 3.24
C ALA A 611 6.56 -5.68 1.78
N ASN A 612 5.56 -5.30 0.99
CA ASN A 612 5.59 -5.33 -0.47
C ASN A 612 6.55 -4.24 -0.97
N MET A 613 7.53 -4.65 -1.77
CA MET A 613 8.63 -3.82 -2.23
C MET A 613 8.65 -3.75 -3.76
N GLY A 614 9.40 -2.79 -4.28
CA GLY A 614 9.58 -2.57 -5.72
C GLY A 614 8.83 -1.34 -6.19
N GLY A 615 9.29 -0.76 -7.30
CA GLY A 615 8.78 0.49 -7.86
C GLY A 615 7.89 0.32 -9.07
N ALA A 616 7.63 1.44 -9.73
CA ALA A 616 6.72 1.52 -10.87
C ALA A 616 7.39 1.04 -12.17
N TYR A 617 8.64 1.42 -12.41
CA TYR A 617 9.34 1.09 -13.65
C TYR A 617 9.79 -0.38 -13.70
N GLU A 618 9.80 -0.98 -14.89
CA GLU A 618 10.21 -2.38 -15.12
C GLU A 618 11.57 -2.74 -14.49
N GLY A 619 12.49 -1.77 -14.41
CA GLY A 619 13.81 -1.92 -13.82
C GLY A 619 13.87 -1.76 -12.30
N ASP A 620 12.75 -1.52 -11.63
CA ASP A 620 12.64 -1.26 -10.19
C ASP A 620 11.98 -2.39 -9.39
N LEU A 621 11.99 -3.60 -9.97
CA LEU A 621 11.61 -4.82 -9.27
C LEU A 621 12.44 -5.02 -8.00
N TYR A 622 11.81 -5.44 -6.91
CA TYR A 622 12.53 -5.85 -5.70
C TYR A 622 11.83 -6.97 -4.95
N ARG A 623 12.60 -7.66 -4.10
CA ARG A 623 12.09 -8.72 -3.22
C ARG A 623 11.34 -8.08 -2.04
N ASN A 624 10.16 -8.61 -1.75
CA ASN A 624 9.43 -8.28 -0.53
C ASN A 624 10.23 -8.70 0.70
N ALA A 625 10.00 -7.99 1.81
CA ALA A 625 10.68 -8.22 3.08
C ALA A 625 9.69 -8.70 4.15
N LEU A 626 10.15 -9.59 5.02
CA LEU A 626 9.42 -10.06 6.19
C LEU A 626 10.32 -9.89 7.40
N PHE A 627 10.05 -8.85 8.17
CA PHE A 627 10.82 -8.50 9.35
C PHE A 627 10.25 -9.26 10.55
N LEU A 628 11.00 -10.28 10.98
CA LEU A 628 10.65 -11.07 12.16
C LEU A 628 10.90 -10.25 13.43
N ASN A 629 9.93 -10.22 14.32
CA ASN A 629 10.05 -9.51 15.59
C ASN A 629 11.00 -10.25 16.56
N PRO A 630 11.87 -9.54 17.30
CA PRO A 630 12.81 -10.18 18.23
C PRO A 630 12.20 -10.62 19.58
N GLY A 631 10.93 -10.30 19.89
CA GLY A 631 10.34 -10.60 21.19
C GLY A 631 10.72 -9.62 22.32
N HIS A 632 9.73 -9.25 23.13
CA HIS A 632 9.84 -8.10 24.07
C HIS A 632 9.42 -8.40 25.52
N GLU A 633 9.12 -9.66 25.85
CA GLU A 633 8.66 -10.12 27.18
C GLU A 633 7.42 -9.38 27.72
N HIS A 634 6.60 -8.81 26.84
CA HIS A 634 5.33 -8.19 27.19
C HIS A 634 4.16 -9.15 26.96
N HIS A 635 3.08 -8.91 27.70
CA HIS A 635 1.84 -9.64 27.53
C HIS A 635 1.04 -9.07 26.36
N TRP A 636 0.21 -9.90 25.76
CA TRP A 636 -0.59 -9.56 24.60
C TRP A 636 -1.95 -10.25 24.68
N LEU A 637 -2.86 -9.85 23.79
CA LEU A 637 -4.19 -10.42 23.63
C LEU A 637 -4.55 -10.45 22.14
N LYS A 638 -5.12 -11.58 21.69
CA LYS A 638 -5.75 -11.71 20.37
C LYS A 638 -7.27 -11.79 20.51
N LEU A 639 -8.01 -11.03 19.70
CA LEU A 639 -9.48 -11.02 19.69
C LEU A 639 -10.01 -11.11 18.25
N ARG A 640 -10.84 -12.10 17.97
CA ARG A 640 -11.65 -12.20 16.75
C ARG A 640 -13.11 -11.91 17.11
N LEU A 641 -13.71 -10.89 16.49
CA LEU A 641 -15.08 -10.45 16.77
C LEU A 641 -16.03 -11.08 15.75
N HIS A 642 -17.10 -11.71 16.24
CA HIS A 642 -18.13 -12.31 15.38
C HIS A 642 -19.45 -11.55 15.54
N GLY A 643 -19.74 -10.67 14.58
CA GLY A 643 -20.98 -9.91 14.51
C GLY A 643 -22.19 -10.80 14.23
N VAL A 644 -23.32 -10.46 14.86
CA VAL A 644 -24.65 -11.07 14.60
C VAL A 644 -25.68 -10.02 14.18
N HIS A 645 -25.53 -8.80 14.68
CA HIS A 645 -26.33 -7.63 14.31
C HIS A 645 -25.49 -6.53 13.64
N SER A 646 -24.19 -6.50 13.92
CA SER A 646 -23.21 -5.75 13.13
C SER A 646 -22.74 -6.61 11.95
N ASN A 647 -21.94 -6.03 11.05
CA ASN A 647 -21.20 -6.82 10.07
C ASN A 647 -20.40 -7.94 10.73
N ARG A 648 -20.25 -9.05 10.01
CA ARG A 648 -19.78 -10.35 10.49
C ARG A 648 -18.39 -10.28 11.12
N MET A 649 -17.49 -9.50 10.53
CA MET A 649 -16.13 -9.29 11.03
C MET A 649 -16.01 -8.20 12.11
N GLY A 650 -17.11 -7.50 12.43
CA GLY A 650 -17.14 -6.46 13.45
C GLY A 650 -16.40 -5.18 13.08
N VAL A 651 -16.10 -4.94 11.80
CA VAL A 651 -15.43 -3.74 11.27
C VAL A 651 -16.10 -2.47 11.81
N GLY A 652 -15.30 -1.55 12.34
CA GLY A 652 -15.73 -0.31 12.99
C GLY A 652 -16.04 -0.44 14.48
N SER A 653 -16.14 -1.65 15.03
CA SER A 653 -16.40 -1.86 16.45
C SER A 653 -15.21 -1.43 17.30
N ARG A 654 -15.49 -0.82 18.46
CA ARG A 654 -14.47 -0.34 19.40
C ARG A 654 -14.27 -1.34 20.52
N VAL A 655 -13.02 -1.63 20.84
CA VAL A 655 -12.61 -2.53 21.93
C VAL A 655 -11.82 -1.72 22.94
N SER A 656 -12.19 -1.86 24.21
CA SER A 656 -11.50 -1.25 25.35
C SER A 656 -11.06 -2.36 26.31
N VAL A 657 -9.77 -2.40 26.62
CA VAL A 657 -9.17 -3.41 27.49
C VAL A 657 -8.55 -2.72 28.69
N ARG A 658 -9.13 -2.95 29.86
CA ARG A 658 -8.64 -2.41 31.12
C ARG A 658 -7.75 -3.44 31.80
N VAL A 659 -6.54 -3.03 32.13
CA VAL A 659 -5.52 -3.86 32.77
C VAL A 659 -5.04 -3.25 34.09
N LYS A 660 -4.43 -4.09 34.92
CA LYS A 660 -3.80 -3.70 36.17
C LYS A 660 -2.31 -4.01 36.17
N ASP A 661 -1.49 -3.00 36.45
CA ASP A 661 -0.03 -3.16 36.57
C ASP A 661 0.39 -3.64 37.96
N ALA A 662 1.66 -4.02 38.09
CA ALA A 662 2.22 -4.55 39.34
C ALA A 662 2.16 -3.57 40.52
N ASP A 663 2.16 -2.26 40.25
CA ASP A 663 1.99 -1.21 41.27
C ASP A 663 0.52 -0.97 41.66
N GLY A 664 -0.41 -1.67 41.02
CA GLY A 664 -1.85 -1.55 41.22
C GLY A 664 -2.52 -0.44 40.42
N SER A 665 -1.78 0.30 39.60
CA SER A 665 -2.36 1.27 38.67
C SER A 665 -3.17 0.58 37.58
N LEU A 666 -4.12 1.32 37.01
CA LEU A 666 -5.03 0.83 35.98
C LEU A 666 -4.79 1.59 34.68
N ARG A 667 -4.58 0.86 33.59
CA ARG A 667 -4.48 1.40 32.23
C ARG A 667 -5.62 0.85 31.38
N THR A 668 -6.05 1.62 30.39
CA THR A 668 -7.02 1.17 29.40
C THR A 668 -6.39 1.32 28.03
N PHE A 669 -6.50 0.28 27.21
CA PHE A 669 -6.08 0.31 25.82
C PHE A 669 -7.30 0.20 24.92
N HIS A 670 -7.27 0.97 23.84
CA HIS A 670 -8.34 1.11 22.87
C HIS A 670 -7.89 0.61 21.51
N ARG A 671 -8.78 -0.12 20.83
CA ARG A 671 -8.60 -0.59 19.46
C ARG A 671 -9.91 -0.45 18.71
N VAL A 672 -9.83 -0.27 17.39
CA VAL A 672 -10.97 -0.36 16.48
C VAL A 672 -10.70 -1.47 15.49
N VAL A 673 -11.69 -2.33 15.23
CA VAL A 673 -11.56 -3.39 14.22
C VAL A 673 -11.48 -2.77 12.83
N ARG A 674 -10.35 -2.94 12.16
CA ARG A 674 -10.08 -2.56 10.77
C ARG A 674 -8.73 -3.13 10.32
N THR A 675 -8.48 -3.06 9.02
CA THR A 675 -7.23 -3.49 8.39
C THR A 675 -6.09 -2.48 8.46
N GLY A 676 -6.40 -1.20 8.75
CA GLY A 676 -5.40 -0.16 9.00
C GLY A 676 -5.16 0.76 7.79
N GLY A 677 -3.89 0.86 7.38
CA GLY A 677 -3.34 1.95 6.57
C GLY A 677 -3.64 1.96 5.08
N SER A 678 -2.62 2.29 4.28
CA SER A 678 -2.71 2.50 2.83
C SER A 678 -1.75 1.56 2.11
N PHE A 679 -2.17 0.97 1.00
CA PHE A 679 -1.46 -0.05 0.24
C PHE A 679 -1.31 -1.43 0.92
N GLY A 680 -1.54 -1.52 2.24
CA GLY A 680 -1.50 -2.78 2.97
C GLY A 680 -2.61 -2.90 3.99
N ALA A 681 -3.02 -4.15 4.24
CA ALA A 681 -4.06 -4.53 5.18
C ALA A 681 -3.50 -5.55 6.19
N SER A 682 -3.58 -5.20 7.47
CA SER A 682 -3.37 -6.13 8.59
C SER A 682 -4.65 -6.96 8.82
N PRO A 683 -4.57 -8.09 9.56
CA PRO A 683 -5.72 -8.94 9.81
C PRO A 683 -6.85 -8.21 10.55
N LEU A 684 -8.10 -8.59 10.28
CA LEU A 684 -9.25 -8.07 11.06
C LEU A 684 -9.30 -8.60 12.51
N ARG A 685 -8.54 -9.67 12.79
CA ARG A 685 -8.26 -10.11 14.17
C ARG A 685 -7.42 -9.04 14.87
N ILE A 686 -7.92 -8.54 16.01
CA ILE A 686 -7.16 -7.60 16.84
C ILE A 686 -6.02 -8.36 17.51
N GLU A 687 -4.83 -7.81 17.40
CA GLU A 687 -3.64 -8.21 18.14
C GLU A 687 -3.17 -6.95 18.90
N MET A 688 -3.02 -7.07 20.21
CA MET A 688 -2.69 -5.92 21.06
C MET A 688 -1.76 -6.29 22.19
N GLY A 689 -0.76 -5.45 22.41
CA GLY A 689 0.08 -5.47 23.59
C GLY A 689 -0.67 -5.00 24.84
N LEU A 690 -0.26 -5.54 25.97
CA LEU A 690 -0.72 -5.18 27.31
C LEU A 690 0.46 -4.67 28.19
N GLY A 691 1.67 -4.63 27.63
CA GLY A 691 2.90 -4.35 28.35
C GLY A 691 3.13 -5.35 29.48
N LYS A 692 3.50 -4.85 30.66
CA LYS A 692 3.77 -5.67 31.85
C LYS A 692 2.56 -5.80 32.79
N ALA A 693 1.36 -5.72 32.24
CA ALA A 693 0.12 -5.87 33.00
C ALA A 693 0.10 -7.22 33.75
N THR A 694 -0.36 -7.20 35.00
CA THR A 694 -0.45 -8.38 35.87
C THR A 694 -1.83 -9.01 35.90
N ALA A 695 -2.87 -8.28 35.49
CA ALA A 695 -4.23 -8.78 35.41
C ALA A 695 -5.06 -8.03 34.35
N LEU A 696 -6.04 -8.74 33.77
CA LEU A 696 -7.10 -8.17 32.96
C LEU A 696 -8.32 -7.87 33.85
N GLU A 697 -8.71 -6.61 33.95
CA GLU A 697 -9.82 -6.17 34.81
C GLU A 697 -11.15 -6.15 34.06
N ALA A 698 -11.14 -5.71 32.80
CA ALA A 698 -12.34 -5.66 31.97
C ALA A 698 -12.00 -5.67 30.47
N LEU A 699 -12.85 -6.35 29.70
CA LEU A 699 -12.91 -6.25 28.24
C LEU A 699 -14.29 -5.73 27.84
N THR A 700 -14.33 -4.59 27.18
CA THR A 700 -15.56 -3.97 26.69
C THR A 700 -15.53 -3.86 25.18
N ILE A 701 -16.60 -4.33 24.52
CA ILE A 701 -16.80 -4.21 23.08
C ILE A 701 -18.03 -3.32 22.85
N HIS A 702 -17.84 -2.26 22.07
CA HIS A 702 -18.92 -1.43 21.52
C HIS A 702 -19.10 -1.82 20.06
N TRP A 703 -20.16 -2.58 19.78
CA TRP A 703 -20.44 -3.11 18.45
C TRP A 703 -20.95 -2.01 17.52
N HIS A 704 -20.27 -1.82 16.39
CA HIS A 704 -20.68 -0.87 15.35
C HIS A 704 -22.06 -1.24 14.78
N GLY A 705 -22.82 -0.23 14.37
CA GLY A 705 -24.16 -0.38 13.80
C GLY A 705 -25.27 -0.75 14.78
N SER A 706 -25.05 -1.72 15.66
CA SER A 706 -26.07 -2.21 16.61
C SER A 706 -26.26 -1.31 17.84
N GLY A 707 -25.25 -0.52 18.20
CA GLY A 707 -25.21 0.26 19.44
C GLY A 707 -25.14 -0.58 20.72
N THR A 708 -24.91 -1.90 20.59
CA THR A 708 -24.81 -2.79 21.74
C THR A 708 -23.43 -2.73 22.38
N GLN A 709 -23.41 -2.77 23.71
CA GLN A 709 -22.18 -2.88 24.49
C GLN A 709 -22.13 -4.26 25.15
N GLN A 710 -21.03 -4.96 24.95
CA GLN A 710 -20.74 -6.24 25.60
C GLN A 710 -19.60 -6.05 26.59
N ASN A 711 -19.82 -6.40 27.84
CA ASN A 711 -18.80 -6.39 28.88
C ASN A 711 -18.49 -7.82 29.26
N THR A 712 -17.21 -8.20 29.16
CA THR A 712 -16.69 -9.44 29.69
C THR A 712 -15.79 -9.10 30.86
N PHE A 713 -16.12 -9.64 32.02
CA PHE A 713 -15.22 -9.63 33.19
C PHE A 713 -14.48 -10.96 33.16
N CYS A 714 -13.14 -10.92 33.19
CA CYS A 714 -12.39 -12.13 33.49
C CYS A 714 -12.66 -12.50 34.95
N LEU A 715 -13.18 -13.72 35.15
CA LEU A 715 -13.42 -14.34 36.45
C LEU A 715 -12.12 -14.61 37.20
#